data_AF-A0A175RJZ4-F1
#
_entry.id   AF-A0A175RJZ4-F1
#
_cell.length_a   1.000
_cell.length_b   1.000
_cell.length_c   1.000
_cell.angle_alpha   90.00
_cell.angle_beta   90.00
_cell.angle_gamma   90.00
#
_symmetry.space_group_name_H-M   'P 1'
#
loop_
_entity.id
_entity.type
_entity.pdbx_description
1 polymer ?
#
loop_
_entity_poly.entity_id
_entity_poly.type
_entity_poly.pdbx_seq_one_letter_code
_entity_poly.pdbx_strand_id
1 'polypeptide(L)'
;MLTLAPPLFASPELSPSLGGAWRGRIDRFDPNGGIEGWAVAIDSPAASLELELTVGGDVLALGATGLPRPDIDMHLTGSARSGFRFDPSVFGRLAKLASHRRDRQVGVRVAGTDITLLPPSGRAPTVSELVSLWRDAILSDLGRREAPLPKGERLLAQLRALRLEAEPLRERALRPLSDGEIGQIDLVHLSSEGQVWFIGWTKRGVETEFPALIADRLKFPAGIAIAPYERSDLSANCVGVVGLMETGWTPPSQFKDGFVYAGRNGQFHLRLTPQTRLVRAEAFTAAYAQLQPALVGGQGDAMGAVLASVANWLPGAASAGGTFVEGGVDRLLLIPGFGALAEGWAVSPAKRVETFHLKIGDTVLTADEPSTSFRPRADLQAVFGAAPSITARAGFAAIFRGALPVGAASTPLLRVVLEDGTSAVLRVDAKAPRRVDLVSDGDEVLSLFPSLRFEPSYPALLSAVQTTLRAEWREPMVLSLAPAERVVVIRLPGEEASLRLVFDRAARSLRDLPEGVGLAFVADTGRLRAEALLRFEELRERARAPLSLFAVAHPDEIVAELPWLLARLGAGRFVHVGRGLVLTNEGWAGAIRSLERRGHFLDRFEIVDDEGRPDRVDGSLNAACFGWSAPALIEWSRTAPRFLRGTHGTGALPDHAAFDRIVPGGAIRLERPRASRLADLIDGDVLKGAAR
;
A
#
# COMPACT_ATOMS: atom_id res chain seq x y z
N MET A 1 22.91 9.88 -47.62
CA MET A 1 21.82 8.97 -47.22
C MET A 1 22.30 7.56 -47.47
N LEU A 2 22.70 6.82 -46.43
CA LEU A 2 22.98 5.40 -46.54
C LEU A 2 21.63 4.66 -46.51
N THR A 3 21.24 4.06 -47.62
CA THR A 3 20.13 3.12 -47.71
C THR A 3 20.48 1.87 -46.90
N LEU A 4 20.01 1.83 -45.65
CA LEU A 4 20.04 0.62 -44.82
C LEU A 4 19.12 -0.42 -45.47
N ALA A 5 19.67 -1.58 -45.82
CA ALA A 5 18.88 -2.74 -46.18
C ALA A 5 17.87 -3.05 -45.07
N PRO A 6 16.66 -3.56 -45.38
CA PRO A 6 15.69 -3.93 -44.37
C PRO A 6 16.32 -4.93 -43.37
N PRO A 7 16.06 -4.78 -42.05
CA PRO A 7 16.65 -5.66 -41.05
C PRO A 7 16.25 -7.11 -41.32
N LEU A 8 17.24 -8.01 -41.25
CA LEU A 8 17.00 -9.45 -41.32
C LEU A 8 16.44 -9.90 -39.97
N PHE A 9 15.24 -10.46 -39.96
CA PHE A 9 14.63 -10.96 -38.74
C PHE A 9 14.99 -12.41 -38.48
N ALA A 10 15.29 -12.75 -37.23
CA ALA A 10 15.32 -14.15 -36.80
C ALA A 10 13.92 -14.74 -36.92
N SER A 11 13.80 -15.94 -37.48
CA SER A 11 12.51 -16.63 -37.55
C SER A 11 12.05 -17.00 -36.13
N PRO A 12 10.75 -16.81 -35.80
CA PRO A 12 10.19 -17.31 -34.56
C PRO A 12 9.88 -18.82 -34.63
N GLU A 13 9.95 -19.44 -35.82
CA GLU A 13 9.65 -20.85 -36.02
C GLU A 13 10.90 -21.72 -35.80
N LEU A 14 10.81 -22.68 -34.88
CA LEU A 14 11.92 -23.56 -34.49
C LEU A 14 12.29 -24.62 -35.53
N SER A 15 11.69 -24.61 -36.73
CA SER A 15 12.01 -25.59 -37.77
C SER A 15 13.41 -25.35 -38.35
N PRO A 16 14.27 -26.39 -38.42
CA PRO A 16 15.58 -26.32 -39.08
C PRO A 16 15.47 -26.06 -40.58
N SER A 17 14.34 -26.41 -41.20
CA SER A 17 14.14 -26.33 -42.66
C SER A 17 13.99 -24.90 -43.20
N LEU A 18 13.84 -23.90 -42.34
CA LEU A 18 13.56 -22.51 -42.72
C LEU A 18 14.82 -21.68 -43.04
N GLY A 19 16.03 -22.27 -42.96
CA GLY A 19 17.30 -21.57 -43.16
C GLY A 19 17.66 -20.61 -42.01
N GLY A 20 18.92 -20.13 -41.99
CA GLY A 20 19.44 -19.21 -40.96
C GLY A 20 19.82 -19.87 -39.63
N ALA A 21 20.93 -19.43 -39.01
CA ALA A 21 21.50 -20.06 -37.81
C ALA A 21 20.76 -19.73 -36.50
N TRP A 22 19.97 -18.65 -36.48
CA TRP A 22 19.35 -18.11 -35.27
C TRP A 22 17.83 -18.12 -35.34
N ARG A 23 17.19 -18.35 -34.19
CA ARG A 23 15.74 -18.21 -33.97
C ARG A 23 15.51 -17.33 -32.76
N GLY A 24 14.38 -16.63 -32.74
CA GLY A 24 14.01 -15.87 -31.56
C GLY A 24 12.91 -14.86 -31.80
N ARG A 25 12.38 -14.37 -30.69
CA ARG A 25 11.29 -13.41 -30.65
C ARG A 25 11.36 -12.61 -29.35
N ILE A 26 10.94 -11.35 -29.41
CA ILE A 26 10.63 -10.55 -28.23
C ILE A 26 9.17 -10.86 -27.85
N ASP A 27 8.96 -11.32 -26.63
CA ASP A 27 7.61 -11.67 -26.17
C ASP A 27 6.88 -10.43 -25.66
N ARG A 28 7.58 -9.56 -24.92
CA ARG A 28 6.97 -8.37 -24.31
C ARG A 28 7.96 -7.25 -24.02
N PHE A 29 7.42 -6.03 -24.07
CA PHE A 29 8.03 -4.83 -23.52
C PHE A 29 7.23 -4.46 -22.26
N ASP A 30 7.79 -4.75 -21.09
CA ASP A 30 7.12 -4.59 -19.80
C ASP A 30 7.90 -3.58 -18.94
N PRO A 31 7.35 -2.40 -18.62
CA PRO A 31 8.03 -1.39 -17.79
C PRO A 31 8.47 -1.88 -16.42
N ASN A 32 7.77 -2.88 -15.86
CA ASN A 32 8.03 -3.44 -14.54
C ASN A 32 8.90 -4.69 -14.61
N GLY A 33 8.71 -5.51 -15.66
CA GLY A 33 9.41 -6.78 -15.87
C GLY A 33 10.63 -6.73 -16.78
N GLY A 34 10.82 -5.66 -17.54
CA GLY A 34 11.90 -5.49 -18.51
C GLY A 34 11.50 -5.84 -19.96
N ILE A 35 12.51 -5.98 -20.83
CA ILE A 35 12.30 -6.45 -22.20
C ILE A 35 12.74 -7.90 -22.24
N GLU A 36 11.81 -8.82 -22.50
CA GLU A 36 12.09 -10.24 -22.48
C GLU A 36 11.59 -10.97 -23.71
N GLY A 37 12.18 -12.14 -23.92
CA GLY A 37 11.87 -13.00 -25.04
C GLY A 37 12.77 -14.23 -24.99
N TRP A 38 12.99 -14.80 -26.16
CA TRP A 38 13.92 -15.91 -26.31
C TRP A 38 14.72 -15.78 -27.61
N ALA A 39 15.92 -16.33 -27.60
CA ALA A 39 16.75 -16.49 -28.77
C ALA A 39 17.59 -17.77 -28.63
N VAL A 40 17.89 -18.43 -29.75
CA VAL A 40 18.69 -19.66 -29.75
C VAL A 40 19.43 -19.81 -31.08
N ALA A 41 20.64 -20.36 -31.02
CA ALA A 41 21.34 -20.86 -32.19
C ALA A 41 20.91 -22.31 -32.42
N ILE A 42 20.27 -22.61 -33.56
CA ILE A 42 19.70 -23.93 -33.82
C ILE A 42 20.79 -25.01 -33.90
N ASP A 43 21.98 -24.64 -34.37
CA ASP A 43 23.13 -25.56 -34.47
C ASP A 43 23.83 -25.79 -33.12
N SER A 44 23.52 -24.97 -32.10
CA SER A 44 24.08 -25.09 -30.76
C SER A 44 23.10 -24.60 -29.69
N PRO A 45 21.98 -25.30 -29.46
CA PRO A 45 20.90 -24.78 -28.61
C PRO A 45 21.28 -24.57 -27.15
N ALA A 46 22.27 -25.30 -26.64
CA ALA A 46 22.75 -25.17 -25.27
C ALA A 46 23.70 -23.97 -25.06
N ALA A 47 24.16 -23.30 -26.13
CA ALA A 47 25.07 -22.18 -26.03
C ALA A 47 24.31 -20.89 -25.69
N SER A 48 24.85 -20.10 -24.75
CA SER A 48 24.35 -18.76 -24.46
C SER A 48 24.63 -17.84 -25.65
N LEU A 49 23.63 -17.06 -26.05
CA LEU A 49 23.73 -16.05 -27.09
C LEU A 49 23.83 -14.66 -26.46
N GLU A 50 24.81 -13.88 -26.90
CA GLU A 50 24.89 -12.45 -26.59
C GLU A 50 23.90 -11.66 -27.45
N LEU A 51 23.23 -10.70 -26.82
CA LEU A 51 22.18 -9.88 -27.40
C LEU A 51 22.48 -8.40 -27.18
N GLU A 52 22.15 -7.58 -28.18
CA GLU A 52 22.25 -6.14 -28.15
C GLU A 52 20.85 -5.51 -28.18
N LEU A 53 20.49 -4.76 -27.14
CA LEU A 53 19.36 -3.83 -27.18
C LEU A 53 19.81 -2.58 -27.92
N THR A 54 19.13 -2.21 -28.99
CA THR A 54 19.54 -1.12 -29.90
C THR A 54 18.51 0.00 -29.95
N VAL A 55 18.97 1.22 -30.24
CA VAL A 55 18.16 2.42 -30.50
C VAL A 55 18.58 3.03 -31.83
N GLY A 56 17.76 2.87 -32.87
CA GLY A 56 18.08 3.35 -34.21
C GLY A 56 19.35 2.72 -34.80
N GLY A 57 19.68 1.49 -34.38
CA GLY A 57 20.88 0.74 -34.80
C GLY A 57 22.06 0.84 -33.83
N ASP A 58 22.08 1.84 -32.94
CA ASP A 58 23.14 2.02 -31.96
C ASP A 58 22.90 1.12 -30.73
N VAL A 59 23.94 0.46 -30.22
CA VAL A 59 23.83 -0.40 -29.03
C VAL A 59 23.59 0.43 -27.78
N LEU A 60 22.47 0.18 -27.11
CA LEU A 60 22.11 0.75 -25.82
C LEU A 60 22.60 -0.15 -24.68
N ALA A 61 22.27 -1.45 -24.70
CA ALA A 61 22.61 -2.37 -23.63
C ALA A 61 22.98 -3.74 -24.18
N LEU A 62 23.82 -4.45 -23.44
CA LEU A 62 24.17 -5.84 -23.72
C LEU A 62 23.38 -6.75 -22.77
N GLY A 63 23.02 -7.92 -23.28
CA GLY A 63 22.34 -8.98 -22.54
C GLY A 63 22.75 -10.34 -23.08
N ALA A 64 22.26 -11.41 -22.46
CA ALA A 64 22.50 -12.75 -22.95
C ALA A 64 21.29 -13.65 -22.67
N THR A 65 21.19 -14.75 -23.42
CA THR A 65 20.27 -15.83 -23.10
C THR A 65 20.80 -16.66 -21.93
N GLY A 66 19.90 -17.24 -21.15
CA GLY A 66 20.27 -18.05 -19.98
C GLY A 66 19.09 -18.38 -19.05
N LEU A 67 17.89 -17.86 -19.33
CA LEU A 67 16.69 -18.11 -18.55
C LEU A 67 15.94 -19.35 -19.07
N PRO A 68 15.33 -20.15 -18.19
CA PRO A 68 14.59 -21.35 -18.59
C PRO A 68 13.32 -21.00 -19.38
N ARG A 69 13.06 -21.75 -20.45
CA ARG A 69 11.86 -21.63 -21.29
C ARG A 69 11.32 -23.02 -21.62
N PRO A 70 10.54 -23.64 -20.71
CA PRO A 70 10.04 -25.01 -20.91
C PRO A 70 9.23 -25.19 -22.19
N ASP A 71 8.53 -24.13 -22.60
CA ASP A 71 7.76 -24.04 -23.85
C ASP A 71 8.63 -24.06 -25.11
N ILE A 72 9.89 -23.61 -25.04
CA ILE A 72 10.84 -23.65 -26.16
C ILE A 72 11.72 -24.91 -26.07
N ASP A 73 12.15 -25.27 -24.85
CA ASP A 73 12.99 -26.44 -24.58
C ASP A 73 12.29 -27.75 -25.03
N MET A 74 10.96 -27.84 -24.95
CA MET A 74 10.22 -29.04 -25.43
C MET A 74 10.36 -29.30 -26.94
N HIS A 75 10.76 -28.28 -27.70
CA HIS A 75 10.93 -28.36 -29.15
C HIS A 75 12.39 -28.47 -29.58
N LEU A 76 13.32 -28.47 -28.62
CA LEU A 76 14.76 -28.54 -28.85
C LEU A 76 15.35 -29.78 -28.19
N THR A 77 16.45 -30.31 -28.71
CA THR A 77 17.14 -31.45 -28.12
C THR A 77 17.99 -30.99 -26.92
N GLY A 78 17.37 -30.87 -25.75
CA GLY A 78 18.03 -30.50 -24.49
C GLY A 78 17.48 -29.20 -23.87
N SER A 79 17.97 -28.82 -22.68
CA SER A 79 17.60 -27.54 -22.05
C SER A 79 18.44 -26.42 -22.64
N ALA A 80 17.85 -25.64 -23.54
CA ALA A 80 18.53 -24.61 -24.32
C ALA A 80 18.71 -23.29 -23.54
N ARG A 81 18.02 -23.11 -22.40
CA ARG A 81 18.05 -21.85 -21.61
C ARG A 81 17.93 -20.61 -22.49
N SER A 82 17.04 -20.68 -23.48
CA SER A 82 16.93 -19.71 -24.59
C SER A 82 16.31 -18.38 -24.17
N GLY A 83 15.77 -18.26 -22.96
CA GLY A 83 15.15 -17.03 -22.48
C GLY A 83 16.18 -15.93 -22.18
N PHE A 84 15.82 -14.68 -22.46
CA PHE A 84 16.59 -13.50 -22.08
C PHE A 84 15.69 -12.45 -21.42
N ARG A 85 16.30 -11.56 -20.64
CA ARG A 85 15.64 -10.37 -20.08
C ARG A 85 16.64 -9.23 -19.96
N PHE A 86 16.30 -8.09 -20.55
CA PHE A 86 16.92 -6.81 -20.21
C PHE A 86 16.20 -6.20 -19.02
N ASP A 87 16.98 -5.76 -18.03
CA ASP A 87 16.47 -5.21 -16.77
C ASP A 87 15.55 -3.98 -16.98
N PRO A 88 14.48 -3.79 -16.17
CA PRO A 88 13.60 -2.62 -16.25
C PRO A 88 14.29 -1.25 -16.27
N SER A 89 15.52 -1.13 -15.75
CA SER A 89 16.33 0.10 -15.83
C SER A 89 16.58 0.59 -17.26
N VAL A 90 16.48 -0.27 -18.29
CA VAL A 90 16.63 0.16 -19.69
C VAL A 90 15.59 1.21 -20.09
N PHE A 91 14.39 1.18 -19.52
CA PHE A 91 13.36 2.19 -19.81
C PHE A 91 13.73 3.58 -19.28
N GLY A 92 14.39 3.66 -18.11
CA GLY A 92 14.95 4.92 -17.61
C GLY A 92 16.02 5.48 -18.55
N ARG A 93 16.88 4.61 -19.10
CA ARG A 93 17.87 4.99 -20.13
C ARG A 93 17.22 5.46 -21.44
N LEU A 94 16.16 4.80 -21.89
CA LEU A 94 15.38 5.23 -23.05
C LEU A 94 14.74 6.60 -22.82
N ALA A 95 14.19 6.85 -21.63
CA ALA A 95 13.58 8.14 -21.27
C ALA A 95 14.60 9.29 -21.29
N LYS A 96 15.86 9.03 -20.91
CA LYS A 96 16.96 9.99 -21.03
C LYS A 96 17.27 10.35 -22.48
N LEU A 97 17.23 9.36 -23.39
CA LEU A 97 17.46 9.55 -24.83
C LEU A 97 16.30 10.19 -25.60
N ALA A 98 15.07 10.12 -25.06
CA ALA A 98 13.86 10.56 -25.75
C ALA A 98 13.92 12.03 -26.21
N SER A 99 14.64 12.88 -25.48
CA SER A 99 14.86 14.29 -25.83
C SER A 99 15.46 14.52 -27.23
N HIS A 100 16.23 13.57 -27.77
CA HIS A 100 16.93 13.72 -29.06
C HIS A 100 16.67 12.54 -30.02
N ARG A 101 16.10 11.44 -29.53
CA ARG A 101 15.96 10.17 -30.27
C ARG A 101 14.54 9.61 -30.23
N ARG A 102 13.52 10.43 -29.93
CA ARG A 102 12.11 10.02 -29.77
C ARG A 102 11.56 9.10 -30.88
N ASP A 103 11.90 9.37 -32.14
CA ASP A 103 11.35 8.66 -33.31
C ASP A 103 12.21 7.45 -33.71
N ARG A 104 13.30 7.16 -32.99
CA ARG A 104 14.16 6.01 -33.28
C ARG A 104 13.53 4.71 -32.78
N GLN A 105 13.67 3.65 -33.56
CA GLN A 105 13.16 2.32 -33.23
C GLN A 105 14.03 1.64 -32.17
N VAL A 106 13.40 0.87 -31.29
CA VAL A 106 14.05 0.04 -30.26
C VAL A 106 13.89 -1.42 -30.64
N GLY A 107 15.01 -2.13 -30.75
CA GLY A 107 15.02 -3.54 -31.15
C GLY A 107 16.07 -4.34 -30.38
N VAL A 108 15.96 -5.66 -30.42
CA VAL A 108 16.96 -6.58 -29.88
C VAL A 108 17.57 -7.34 -31.05
N ARG A 109 18.90 -7.43 -31.14
CA ARG A 109 19.59 -8.19 -32.18
C ARG A 109 20.64 -9.13 -31.58
N VAL A 110 21.03 -10.15 -32.32
CA VAL A 110 22.15 -11.03 -31.93
C VAL A 110 23.45 -10.25 -32.06
N ALA A 111 24.27 -10.23 -31.00
CA ALA A 111 25.47 -9.42 -30.93
C ALA A 111 26.44 -9.74 -32.08
N GLY A 112 27.06 -8.70 -32.64
CA GLY A 112 27.96 -8.86 -33.80
C GLY A 112 27.28 -9.21 -35.13
N THR A 113 25.94 -9.18 -35.22
CA THR A 113 25.18 -9.46 -36.45
C THR A 113 24.13 -8.36 -36.72
N ASP A 114 23.55 -8.37 -37.92
CA ASP A 114 22.39 -7.51 -38.27
C ASP A 114 21.03 -8.20 -38.02
N ILE A 115 21.03 -9.35 -37.34
CA ILE A 115 19.83 -10.18 -37.18
C ILE A 115 19.04 -9.74 -35.96
N THR A 116 17.87 -9.17 -36.23
CA THR A 116 16.97 -8.59 -35.23
C THR A 116 15.90 -9.60 -34.82
N LEU A 117 15.51 -9.61 -33.55
CA LEU A 117 14.41 -10.42 -33.06
C LEU A 117 13.07 -9.76 -33.39
N LEU A 118 12.08 -10.58 -33.76
CA LEU A 118 10.77 -10.08 -34.12
C LEU A 118 10.03 -9.55 -32.87
N PRO A 119 9.53 -8.30 -32.87
CA PRO A 119 8.72 -7.76 -31.78
C PRO A 119 7.29 -8.35 -31.81
N PRO A 120 6.57 -8.34 -30.68
CA PRO A 120 5.27 -9.01 -30.58
C PRO A 120 4.19 -8.39 -31.47
N SER A 121 4.29 -7.09 -31.75
CA SER A 121 3.41 -6.34 -32.66
C SER A 121 3.84 -6.39 -34.14
N GLY A 122 4.92 -7.10 -34.47
CA GLY A 122 5.52 -7.15 -35.81
C GLY A 122 6.26 -5.87 -36.23
N ARG A 123 6.18 -4.78 -35.46
CA ARG A 123 6.94 -3.54 -35.66
C ARG A 123 7.74 -3.18 -34.42
N ALA A 124 9.00 -2.79 -34.61
CA ALA A 124 9.84 -2.29 -33.52
C ALA A 124 9.23 -0.99 -32.96
N PRO A 125 8.94 -0.91 -31.64
CA PRO A 125 8.40 0.30 -31.03
C PRO A 125 9.44 1.41 -31.07
N THR A 126 8.99 2.66 -31.07
CA THR A 126 9.88 3.83 -30.96
C THR A 126 10.26 4.10 -29.51
N VAL A 127 11.33 4.88 -29.30
CA VAL A 127 11.70 5.37 -27.96
C VAL A 127 10.52 6.09 -27.30
N SER A 128 9.80 6.94 -28.04
CA SER A 128 8.66 7.68 -27.48
C SER A 128 7.52 6.78 -26.98
N GLU A 129 7.21 5.71 -27.72
CA GLU A 129 6.16 4.75 -27.36
C GLU A 129 6.53 3.98 -26.09
N LEU A 130 7.76 3.47 -26.00
CA LEU A 130 8.23 2.76 -24.80
C LEU A 130 8.35 3.68 -23.57
N VAL A 131 8.72 4.94 -23.77
CA VAL A 131 8.79 5.93 -22.68
C VAL A 131 7.40 6.31 -22.19
N SER A 132 6.41 6.42 -23.08
CA SER A 132 5.01 6.63 -22.68
C SER A 132 4.49 5.46 -21.86
N LEU A 133 4.64 4.23 -22.37
CA LEU A 133 4.28 3.00 -21.69
C LEU A 133 4.90 2.91 -20.29
N TRP A 134 6.18 3.27 -20.18
CA TRP A 134 6.90 3.27 -18.92
C TRP A 134 6.40 4.33 -17.93
N ARG A 135 6.13 5.55 -18.40
CA ARG A 135 5.55 6.62 -17.56
C ARG A 135 4.20 6.21 -17.02
N ASP A 136 3.31 5.69 -17.87
CA ASP A 136 1.96 5.29 -17.48
C ASP A 136 2.00 4.16 -16.43
N ALA A 137 2.89 3.18 -16.61
CA ALA A 137 3.07 2.10 -15.64
C ALA A 137 3.57 2.61 -14.27
N ILE A 138 4.54 3.52 -14.25
CA ILE A 138 5.06 4.10 -13.00
C ILE A 138 3.97 4.92 -12.30
N LEU A 139 3.28 5.79 -13.03
CA LEU A 139 2.22 6.62 -12.46
C LEU A 139 1.09 5.76 -11.90
N SER A 140 0.76 4.65 -12.56
CA SER A 140 -0.23 3.69 -12.05
C SER A 140 0.25 2.95 -10.80
N ASP A 141 1.53 2.54 -10.71
CA ASP A 141 2.07 1.87 -9.51
C ASP A 141 2.18 2.83 -8.32
N LEU A 142 2.50 4.10 -8.59
CA LEU A 142 2.46 5.16 -7.58
C LEU A 142 1.05 5.41 -7.03
N GLY A 143 0.00 5.14 -7.82
CA GLY A 143 -1.41 5.42 -7.50
C GLY A 143 -2.25 4.28 -6.92
N ARG A 144 -1.77 3.03 -6.91
CA ARG A 144 -2.57 1.89 -6.42
C ARG A 144 -1.72 0.90 -5.64
N ARG A 145 -1.74 1.03 -4.31
CA ARG A 145 -1.52 -0.11 -3.39
C ARG A 145 -2.45 0.00 -2.20
N GLU A 146 -3.67 -0.54 -2.33
CA GLU A 146 -4.48 -0.86 -1.16
C GLU A 146 -3.69 -1.84 -0.28
N ALA A 147 -3.70 -1.61 1.04
CA ALA A 147 -3.03 -2.51 1.97
C ALA A 147 -3.64 -3.91 1.86
N PRO A 148 -2.83 -4.99 1.88
CA PRO A 148 -3.36 -6.34 1.81
C PRO A 148 -4.26 -6.62 3.01
N LEU A 149 -5.51 -7.00 2.75
CA LEU A 149 -6.51 -7.30 3.79
C LEU A 149 -6.03 -8.44 4.71
N PRO A 150 -6.29 -8.38 6.04
CA PRO A 150 -6.10 -9.49 6.97
C PRO A 150 -6.77 -10.78 6.49
N LYS A 151 -6.26 -11.95 6.92
CA LYS A 151 -6.77 -13.27 6.46
C LYS A 151 -8.28 -13.46 6.68
N GLY A 152 -8.81 -13.03 7.83
CA GLY A 152 -10.25 -13.12 8.14
C GLY A 152 -11.11 -12.21 7.28
N GLU A 153 -10.66 -10.97 7.03
CA GLU A 153 -11.37 -10.04 6.14
C GLU A 153 -11.36 -10.50 4.69
N ARG A 154 -10.26 -11.12 4.23
CA ARG A 154 -10.19 -11.77 2.92
C ARG A 154 -11.21 -12.90 2.80
N LEU A 155 -11.31 -13.75 3.82
CA LEU A 155 -12.28 -14.83 3.85
C LEU A 155 -13.72 -14.27 3.80
N LEU A 156 -14.05 -13.27 4.64
CA LEU A 156 -15.39 -12.65 4.61
C LEU A 156 -15.71 -11.97 3.27
N ALA A 157 -14.75 -11.28 2.67
CA ALA A 157 -14.92 -10.68 1.34
C ALA A 157 -15.17 -11.75 0.27
N GLN A 158 -14.42 -12.85 0.31
CA GLN A 158 -14.60 -14.00 -0.57
C GLN A 158 -15.98 -14.65 -0.39
N LEU A 159 -16.43 -14.87 0.84
CA LEU A 159 -17.77 -15.41 1.12
C LEU A 159 -18.88 -14.49 0.62
N ARG A 160 -18.70 -13.16 0.69
CA ARG A 160 -19.65 -12.20 0.10
C ARG A 160 -19.71 -12.31 -1.42
N ALA A 161 -18.58 -12.51 -2.09
CA ALA A 161 -18.56 -12.75 -3.54
C ALA A 161 -19.30 -14.05 -3.89
N LEU A 162 -19.02 -15.15 -3.17
CA LEU A 162 -19.71 -16.44 -3.36
C LEU A 162 -21.22 -16.35 -3.09
N ARG A 163 -21.64 -15.54 -2.11
CA ARG A 163 -23.06 -15.27 -1.85
C ARG A 163 -23.73 -14.61 -3.06
N LEU A 164 -23.07 -13.66 -3.72
CA LEU A 164 -23.59 -13.02 -4.93
C LEU A 164 -23.67 -14.00 -6.11
N GLU A 165 -22.69 -14.91 -6.24
CA GLU A 165 -22.73 -15.98 -7.23
C GLU A 165 -23.90 -16.96 -7.01
N ALA A 166 -24.37 -17.12 -5.77
CA ALA A 166 -25.49 -17.98 -5.43
C ALA A 166 -26.87 -17.37 -5.69
N GLU A 167 -26.98 -16.06 -5.96
CA GLU A 167 -28.26 -15.37 -6.16
C GLU A 167 -29.15 -16.03 -7.24
N PRO A 168 -28.62 -16.46 -8.41
CA PRO A 168 -29.44 -17.11 -9.45
C PRO A 168 -30.07 -18.44 -9.00
N LEU A 169 -29.56 -19.10 -7.95
CA LEU A 169 -30.14 -20.34 -7.43
C LEU A 169 -31.49 -20.10 -6.74
N ARG A 170 -31.77 -18.86 -6.31
CA ARG A 170 -33.01 -18.48 -5.65
C ARG A 170 -34.25 -18.75 -6.52
N GLU A 171 -34.15 -18.46 -7.81
CA GLU A 171 -35.25 -18.62 -8.76
C GLU A 171 -35.43 -20.07 -9.24
N ARG A 172 -34.47 -20.96 -8.96
CA ARG A 172 -34.51 -22.36 -9.44
C ARG A 172 -35.30 -23.26 -8.51
N ALA A 173 -36.10 -24.16 -9.07
CA ALA A 173 -36.75 -25.22 -8.28
C ALA A 173 -35.70 -26.26 -7.85
N LEU A 174 -35.33 -26.25 -6.57
CA LEU A 174 -34.37 -27.20 -6.00
C LEU A 174 -35.13 -28.34 -5.30
N ARG A 175 -34.67 -29.57 -5.52
CA ARG A 175 -35.23 -30.78 -4.89
C ARG A 175 -34.10 -31.62 -4.31
N PRO A 176 -34.25 -32.15 -3.09
CA PRO A 176 -33.25 -33.03 -2.52
C PRO A 176 -33.36 -34.40 -3.22
N LEU A 177 -32.37 -34.74 -4.03
CA LEU A 177 -32.21 -36.08 -4.61
C LEU A 177 -31.31 -36.89 -3.68
N SER A 178 -31.65 -38.16 -3.42
CA SER A 178 -30.91 -39.04 -2.50
C SER A 178 -29.41 -39.15 -2.83
N ASP A 179 -29.05 -39.09 -4.11
CA ASP A 179 -27.65 -39.19 -4.56
C ASP A 179 -26.86 -37.89 -4.36
N GLY A 180 -27.56 -36.78 -4.09
CA GLY A 180 -27.00 -35.45 -3.89
C GLY A 180 -26.68 -35.12 -2.43
N GLU A 181 -26.97 -36.00 -1.47
CA GLU A 181 -26.64 -35.76 -0.06
C GLU A 181 -25.12 -35.84 0.14
N ILE A 182 -24.52 -34.73 0.59
CA ILE A 182 -23.08 -34.62 0.82
C ILE A 182 -22.70 -34.41 2.28
N GLY A 183 -23.68 -34.31 3.19
CA GLY A 183 -23.42 -34.14 4.61
C GLY A 183 -24.62 -33.67 5.42
N GLN A 184 -24.37 -33.43 6.71
CA GLN A 184 -25.37 -32.97 7.68
C GLN A 184 -24.77 -31.91 8.61
N ILE A 185 -25.61 -30.97 9.05
CA ILE A 185 -25.27 -29.95 10.03
C ILE A 185 -25.87 -30.33 11.39
N ASP A 186 -25.03 -30.44 12.40
CA ASP A 186 -25.40 -30.90 13.75
C ASP A 186 -25.58 -29.72 14.73
N LEU A 187 -24.76 -28.67 14.59
CA LEU A 187 -24.79 -27.46 15.42
C LEU A 187 -24.79 -26.21 14.55
N VAL A 188 -25.53 -25.19 14.97
CA VAL A 188 -25.56 -23.87 14.34
C VAL A 188 -25.40 -22.77 15.40
N HIS A 189 -24.67 -21.72 15.09
CA HIS A 189 -24.51 -20.53 15.91
C HIS A 189 -24.66 -19.27 15.05
N LEU A 190 -25.51 -18.33 15.46
CA LEU A 190 -25.64 -17.02 14.82
C LEU A 190 -24.73 -15.99 15.52
N SER A 191 -23.79 -15.42 14.78
CA SER A 191 -22.90 -14.33 15.21
C SER A 191 -23.66 -13.01 15.35
N SER A 192 -23.17 -12.11 16.22
CA SER A 192 -23.69 -10.74 16.36
C SER A 192 -23.49 -9.88 15.12
N GLU A 193 -22.56 -10.25 14.24
CA GLU A 193 -22.26 -9.56 12.98
C GLU A 193 -22.98 -10.16 11.76
N GLY A 194 -23.91 -11.10 11.99
CA GLY A 194 -24.79 -11.67 10.96
C GLY A 194 -24.28 -12.94 10.28
N GLN A 195 -23.05 -13.38 10.58
CA GLN A 195 -22.53 -14.65 10.05
C GLN A 195 -23.15 -15.85 10.78
N VAL A 196 -23.33 -16.95 10.05
CA VAL A 196 -23.81 -18.21 10.62
C VAL A 196 -22.69 -19.23 10.66
N TRP A 197 -22.36 -19.67 11.86
CA TRP A 197 -21.38 -20.72 12.11
C TRP A 197 -22.07 -22.07 12.25
N PHE A 198 -21.39 -23.15 11.85
CA PHE A 198 -21.92 -24.50 12.02
C PHE A 198 -20.85 -25.55 12.25
N ILE A 199 -21.26 -26.68 12.85
CA ILE A 199 -20.46 -27.91 12.97
C ILE A 199 -21.31 -29.06 12.44
N GLY A 200 -20.69 -29.95 11.68
CA GLY A 200 -21.35 -31.11 11.09
C GLY A 200 -20.37 -32.10 10.50
N TRP A 201 -20.80 -32.80 9.47
CA TRP A 201 -19.95 -33.69 8.69
C TRP A 201 -20.27 -33.60 7.20
N THR A 202 -19.29 -33.91 6.36
CA THR A 202 -19.43 -33.99 4.91
C THR A 202 -18.72 -35.22 4.34
N LYS A 203 -19.04 -35.60 3.10
CA LYS A 203 -18.24 -36.54 2.31
C LYS A 203 -16.88 -35.92 1.98
N ARG A 204 -15.82 -36.74 1.93
CA ARG A 204 -14.48 -36.29 1.50
C ARG A 204 -14.53 -35.80 0.04
N GLY A 205 -13.71 -34.79 -0.28
CA GLY A 205 -13.58 -34.23 -1.63
C GLY A 205 -14.55 -33.10 -1.97
N VAL A 206 -15.37 -32.64 -1.02
CA VAL A 206 -16.18 -31.42 -1.16
C VAL A 206 -15.24 -30.20 -1.15
N GLU A 207 -15.52 -29.22 -2.02
CA GLU A 207 -14.78 -27.94 -2.08
C GLU A 207 -14.84 -27.24 -0.71
N THR A 208 -13.75 -26.59 -0.30
CA THR A 208 -13.68 -25.94 1.02
C THR A 208 -14.33 -24.56 1.04
N GLU A 209 -14.57 -23.97 -0.13
CA GLU A 209 -15.30 -22.71 -0.28
C GLU A 209 -16.24 -22.82 -1.47
N PHE A 210 -17.52 -22.50 -1.31
CA PHE A 210 -18.49 -22.65 -2.39
C PHE A 210 -19.72 -21.74 -2.23
N PRO A 211 -20.38 -21.37 -3.35
CA PRO A 211 -21.68 -20.73 -3.31
C PRO A 211 -22.76 -21.73 -2.91
N ALA A 212 -23.74 -21.29 -2.11
CA ALA A 212 -24.79 -22.13 -1.59
C ALA A 212 -26.14 -21.41 -1.46
N LEU A 213 -27.21 -22.18 -1.36
CA LEU A 213 -28.56 -21.68 -1.10
C LEU A 213 -29.20 -22.43 0.06
N ILE A 214 -29.58 -21.71 1.11
CA ILE A 214 -30.28 -22.27 2.27
C ILE A 214 -31.78 -22.24 1.98
N ALA A 215 -32.41 -23.41 2.00
CA ALA A 215 -33.85 -23.57 1.85
C ALA A 215 -34.48 -23.92 3.20
N ASP A 216 -34.98 -22.90 3.88
CA ASP A 216 -35.70 -22.98 5.16
C ASP A 216 -36.97 -22.14 5.07
N ARG A 217 -38.02 -22.73 4.46
CA ARG A 217 -39.30 -22.09 4.03
C ARG A 217 -39.14 -21.00 2.97
N LEU A 218 -38.09 -20.20 3.06
CA LEU A 218 -37.60 -19.25 2.08
C LEU A 218 -36.21 -19.68 1.60
N LYS A 219 -35.75 -19.06 0.51
CA LYS A 219 -34.44 -19.32 -0.08
C LYS A 219 -33.49 -18.16 0.22
N PHE A 220 -32.37 -18.47 0.86
CA PHE A 220 -31.36 -17.50 1.23
C PHE A 220 -30.02 -17.83 0.56
N PRO A 221 -29.51 -16.97 -0.33
CA PRO A 221 -28.17 -17.09 -0.86
C PRO A 221 -27.12 -17.03 0.25
N ALA A 222 -26.06 -17.84 0.10
CA ALA A 222 -24.97 -17.94 1.06
C ALA A 222 -23.64 -18.18 0.34
N GLY A 223 -22.57 -17.62 0.90
CA GLY A 223 -21.21 -18.09 0.64
C GLY A 223 -20.75 -18.92 1.84
N ILE A 224 -20.21 -20.12 1.60
CA ILE A 224 -19.81 -21.05 2.65
C ILE A 224 -18.33 -21.37 2.56
N ALA A 225 -17.64 -21.36 3.71
CA ALA A 225 -16.33 -21.98 3.90
C ALA A 225 -16.43 -23.12 4.91
N ILE A 226 -15.70 -24.20 4.67
CA ILE A 226 -15.58 -25.35 5.59
C ILE A 226 -14.12 -25.70 5.85
N ALA A 227 -13.83 -26.04 7.11
CA ALA A 227 -12.56 -26.58 7.56
C ALA A 227 -12.77 -28.03 8.04
N PRO A 228 -12.19 -29.03 7.37
CA PRO A 228 -12.37 -30.44 7.71
C PRO A 228 -11.48 -30.87 8.90
N TYR A 229 -11.96 -31.85 9.66
CA TYR A 229 -11.21 -32.55 10.71
C TYR A 229 -11.63 -34.03 10.81
N GLU A 230 -10.79 -34.84 11.43
CA GLU A 230 -11.03 -36.28 11.59
C GLU A 230 -11.99 -36.56 12.76
N ARG A 231 -13.00 -37.40 12.52
CA ARG A 231 -14.04 -37.80 13.50
C ARG A 231 -14.15 -39.32 13.52
N SER A 232 -13.98 -39.93 14.70
CA SER A 232 -13.90 -41.40 14.84
C SER A 232 -15.24 -42.13 14.70
N ASP A 233 -16.35 -41.41 14.82
CA ASP A 233 -17.72 -41.92 14.68
C ASP A 233 -18.20 -41.98 13.21
N LEU A 234 -17.43 -41.41 12.27
CA LEU A 234 -17.79 -41.33 10.87
C LEU A 234 -17.16 -42.45 10.04
N SER A 235 -17.84 -42.83 8.94
CA SER A 235 -17.26 -43.76 7.95
C SER A 235 -16.02 -43.17 7.28
N ALA A 236 -15.13 -44.00 6.73
CA ALA A 236 -13.87 -43.57 6.10
C ALA A 236 -14.04 -42.53 4.97
N ASN A 237 -15.22 -42.50 4.33
CA ASN A 237 -15.55 -41.57 3.24
C ASN A 237 -16.09 -40.22 3.72
N CYS A 238 -16.23 -40.01 5.04
CA CYS A 238 -16.74 -38.79 5.63
C CYS A 238 -15.70 -38.13 6.55
N VAL A 239 -15.85 -36.82 6.76
CA VAL A 239 -15.05 -36.00 7.67
C VAL A 239 -15.96 -35.10 8.49
N GLY A 240 -15.53 -34.77 9.70
CA GLY A 240 -16.14 -33.68 10.46
C GLY A 240 -15.80 -32.36 9.78
N VAL A 241 -16.70 -31.37 9.88
CA VAL A 241 -16.44 -30.02 9.39
C VAL A 241 -16.86 -28.97 10.41
N VAL A 242 -16.08 -27.91 10.48
CA VAL A 242 -16.52 -26.61 11.00
C VAL A 242 -16.77 -25.72 9.79
N GLY A 243 -17.88 -24.98 9.77
CA GLY A 243 -18.18 -24.08 8.67
C GLY A 243 -18.61 -22.69 9.10
N LEU A 244 -18.37 -21.74 8.20
CA LEU A 244 -18.74 -20.33 8.30
C LEU A 244 -19.57 -19.98 7.07
N MET A 245 -20.73 -19.38 7.29
CA MET A 245 -21.63 -18.92 6.24
C MET A 245 -21.81 -17.41 6.33
N GLU A 246 -21.67 -16.73 5.20
CA GLU A 246 -22.16 -15.36 5.03
C GLU A 246 -23.52 -15.40 4.32
N THR A 247 -24.57 -14.98 5.01
CA THR A 247 -25.95 -15.10 4.54
C THR A 247 -26.90 -14.15 5.28
N GLY A 248 -28.06 -13.87 4.69
CA GLY A 248 -29.17 -13.20 5.37
C GLY A 248 -30.10 -14.15 6.13
N TRP A 249 -29.81 -15.45 6.15
CA TRP A 249 -30.61 -16.43 6.87
C TRP A 249 -30.45 -16.28 8.39
N THR A 250 -31.57 -16.23 9.11
CA THR A 250 -31.60 -16.27 10.57
C THR A 250 -32.08 -17.66 11.00
N PRO A 251 -31.22 -18.47 11.66
CA PRO A 251 -31.61 -19.82 12.08
C PRO A 251 -32.80 -19.81 13.04
N PRO A 252 -33.79 -20.72 12.87
CA PRO A 252 -34.93 -20.81 13.77
C PRO A 252 -34.52 -21.39 15.14
N SER A 253 -35.32 -21.10 16.17
CA SER A 253 -35.11 -21.66 17.52
C SER A 253 -35.32 -23.18 17.59
N GLN A 254 -36.07 -23.75 16.64
CA GLN A 254 -36.28 -25.18 16.47
C GLN A 254 -36.20 -25.52 14.98
N PHE A 255 -35.33 -26.48 14.64
CA PHE A 255 -35.14 -26.90 13.26
C PHE A 255 -36.21 -27.91 12.83
N LYS A 256 -36.59 -27.81 11.56
CA LYS A 256 -37.29 -28.87 10.81
C LYS A 256 -36.33 -29.41 9.75
N ASP A 257 -36.78 -30.34 8.93
CA ASP A 257 -36.01 -30.72 7.74
C ASP A 257 -35.79 -29.51 6.83
N GLY A 258 -34.51 -29.17 6.65
CA GLY A 258 -34.05 -28.08 5.82
C GLY A 258 -32.82 -28.50 5.02
N PHE A 259 -32.49 -27.72 3.99
CA PHE A 259 -31.42 -28.07 3.07
C PHE A 259 -30.52 -26.87 2.78
N VAL A 260 -29.22 -27.10 2.77
CA VAL A 260 -28.23 -26.15 2.26
C VAL A 260 -27.70 -26.72 0.94
N TYR A 261 -28.21 -26.20 -0.17
CA TYR A 261 -27.85 -26.64 -1.51
C TYR A 261 -26.51 -26.05 -1.94
N ALA A 262 -25.67 -26.86 -2.57
CA ALA A 262 -24.32 -26.53 -3.01
C ALA A 262 -24.07 -26.99 -4.46
N GLY A 263 -23.01 -26.43 -5.07
CA GLY A 263 -22.63 -26.68 -6.46
C GLY A 263 -23.34 -25.74 -7.44
N ARG A 264 -22.77 -25.60 -8.65
CA ARG A 264 -23.22 -24.64 -9.69
C ARG A 264 -24.73 -24.70 -10.02
N ASN A 265 -25.37 -25.85 -9.82
CA ASN A 265 -26.79 -26.06 -10.08
C ASN A 265 -27.61 -26.42 -8.83
N GLY A 266 -27.03 -26.33 -7.63
CA GLY A 266 -27.68 -26.79 -6.39
C GLY A 266 -27.90 -28.32 -6.37
N GLN A 267 -27.04 -29.07 -7.04
CA GLN A 267 -27.18 -30.53 -7.19
C GLN A 267 -26.76 -31.31 -5.95
N PHE A 268 -25.95 -30.70 -5.07
CA PHE A 268 -25.53 -31.29 -3.81
C PHE A 268 -26.24 -30.60 -2.65
N HIS A 269 -26.39 -31.26 -1.51
CA HIS A 269 -26.96 -30.62 -0.34
C HIS A 269 -26.43 -31.15 1.00
N LEU A 270 -26.34 -30.26 1.98
CA LEU A 270 -26.20 -30.58 3.39
C LEU A 270 -27.59 -30.55 4.04
N ARG A 271 -27.84 -31.47 4.96
CA ARG A 271 -29.12 -31.55 5.67
C ARG A 271 -29.09 -30.80 7.00
N LEU A 272 -30.17 -30.05 7.25
CA LEU A 272 -30.57 -29.59 8.58
C LEU A 272 -31.70 -30.51 9.04
N THR A 273 -31.60 -31.06 10.24
CA THR A 273 -32.56 -32.03 10.76
C THR A 273 -33.21 -31.50 12.04
N PRO A 274 -34.30 -32.12 12.53
CA PRO A 274 -34.85 -31.79 13.84
C PRO A 274 -33.86 -31.95 15.01
N GLN A 275 -32.74 -32.66 14.80
CA GLN A 275 -31.67 -32.83 15.79
C GLN A 275 -30.62 -31.73 15.73
N THR A 276 -30.60 -30.88 14.70
CA THR A 276 -29.70 -29.73 14.62
C THR A 276 -29.99 -28.77 15.78
N ARG A 277 -28.95 -28.37 16.54
CA ARG A 277 -29.12 -27.47 17.70
C ARG A 277 -28.59 -26.08 17.41
N LEU A 278 -29.41 -25.06 17.73
CA LEU A 278 -28.96 -23.68 17.82
C LEU A 278 -28.25 -23.48 19.16
N VAL A 279 -26.97 -23.11 19.14
CA VAL A 279 -26.15 -22.92 20.35
C VAL A 279 -25.72 -21.46 20.53
N ARG A 280 -25.51 -21.09 21.80
CA ARG A 280 -24.99 -19.77 22.19
C ARG A 280 -23.49 -19.68 21.89
N ALA A 281 -22.98 -18.45 21.80
CA ALA A 281 -21.59 -18.15 21.45
C ALA A 281 -20.57 -18.91 22.32
N GLU A 282 -20.79 -18.98 23.64
CA GLU A 282 -19.90 -19.68 24.58
C GLU A 282 -19.77 -21.16 24.25
N ALA A 283 -20.90 -21.84 24.03
CA ALA A 283 -20.93 -23.27 23.71
C ALA A 283 -20.30 -23.57 22.34
N PHE A 284 -20.50 -22.68 21.36
CA PHE A 284 -19.87 -22.80 20.06
C PHE A 284 -18.36 -22.59 20.13
N THR A 285 -17.91 -21.56 20.84
CA THR A 285 -16.49 -21.22 20.99
C THR A 285 -15.74 -22.34 21.72
N ALA A 286 -16.35 -22.91 22.77
CA ALA A 286 -15.79 -24.06 23.48
C ALA A 286 -15.65 -25.29 22.56
N ALA A 287 -16.66 -25.58 21.74
CA ALA A 287 -16.59 -26.67 20.76
C ALA A 287 -15.52 -26.39 19.70
N TYR A 288 -15.43 -25.17 19.18
CA TYR A 288 -14.42 -24.77 18.20
C TYR A 288 -12.99 -24.91 18.75
N ALA A 289 -12.74 -24.44 19.98
CA ALA A 289 -11.42 -24.52 20.61
C ALA A 289 -10.92 -25.97 20.77
N GLN A 290 -11.83 -26.92 21.03
CA GLN A 290 -11.50 -28.34 21.09
C GLN A 290 -11.12 -28.91 19.72
N LEU A 291 -11.71 -28.39 18.64
CA LEU A 291 -11.49 -28.85 17.27
C LEU A 291 -10.29 -28.19 16.59
N GLN A 292 -9.93 -26.97 17.02
CA GLN A 292 -8.90 -26.15 16.39
C GLN A 292 -7.56 -26.88 16.13
N PRO A 293 -7.00 -27.68 17.06
CA PRO A 293 -5.73 -28.39 16.82
C PRO A 293 -5.83 -29.48 15.73
N ALA A 294 -7.04 -29.93 15.41
CA ALA A 294 -7.31 -31.00 14.45
C ALA A 294 -7.78 -30.50 13.07
N LEU A 295 -7.97 -29.18 12.90
CA LEU A 295 -8.35 -28.59 11.62
C LEU A 295 -7.18 -28.66 10.63
N VAL A 296 -7.44 -29.14 9.42
CA VAL A 296 -6.41 -29.30 8.38
C VAL A 296 -6.43 -28.11 7.40
N GLY A 297 -5.26 -27.51 7.16
CA GLY A 297 -5.04 -26.48 6.13
C GLY A 297 -5.26 -25.02 6.59
N GLY A 298 -4.93 -24.07 5.72
CA GLY A 298 -4.94 -22.63 6.04
C GLY A 298 -6.33 -22.01 6.29
N GLN A 299 -7.42 -22.76 6.03
CA GLN A 299 -8.80 -22.33 6.25
C GLN A 299 -9.17 -22.28 7.74
N GLY A 300 -8.67 -23.22 8.55
CA GLY A 300 -8.89 -23.22 9.99
C GLY A 300 -8.31 -21.98 10.68
N ASP A 301 -7.17 -21.48 10.19
CA ASP A 301 -6.56 -20.24 10.69
C ASP A 301 -7.39 -19.00 10.32
N ALA A 302 -7.89 -18.95 9.09
CA ALA A 302 -8.71 -17.82 8.63
C ALA A 302 -10.05 -17.77 9.38
N MET A 303 -10.70 -18.92 9.60
CA MET A 303 -11.89 -19.03 10.43
C MET A 303 -11.60 -18.70 11.90
N GLY A 304 -10.47 -19.14 12.44
CA GLY A 304 -10.03 -18.80 13.80
C GLY A 304 -9.90 -17.28 14.00
N ALA A 305 -9.38 -16.58 12.99
CA ALA A 305 -9.28 -15.12 13.00
C ALA A 305 -10.66 -14.43 13.02
N VAL A 306 -11.66 -14.97 12.31
CA VAL A 306 -13.04 -14.46 12.31
C VAL A 306 -13.76 -14.79 13.64
N LEU A 307 -13.56 -15.99 14.21
CA LEU A 307 -14.23 -16.34 15.48
C LEU A 307 -13.66 -15.56 16.68
N ALA A 308 -12.33 -15.34 16.69
CA ALA A 308 -11.64 -14.58 17.72
C ALA A 308 -12.06 -13.10 17.76
N SER A 309 -12.60 -12.54 16.67
CA SER A 309 -13.11 -11.17 16.62
C SER A 309 -14.51 -11.03 17.23
N VAL A 310 -15.33 -12.09 17.31
CA VAL A 310 -16.77 -12.03 17.65
C VAL A 310 -17.10 -12.37 19.12
N ALA A 311 -16.67 -13.53 19.66
CA ALA A 311 -17.20 -14.04 20.94
C ALA A 311 -16.55 -13.45 22.22
N ASN A 312 -15.33 -12.89 22.11
CA ASN A 312 -14.48 -12.55 23.26
C ASN A 312 -14.51 -11.06 23.67
N TRP A 313 -15.52 -10.29 23.24
CA TRP A 313 -15.54 -8.84 23.39
C TRP A 313 -16.81 -8.26 24.04
N LEU A 314 -17.73 -9.09 24.54
CA LEU A 314 -18.93 -8.58 25.22
C LEU A 314 -18.58 -8.03 26.62
N PRO A 315 -18.82 -6.73 26.90
CA PRO A 315 -18.61 -6.16 28.24
C PRO A 315 -19.51 -6.84 29.27
N GLY A 316 -18.95 -7.18 30.44
CA GLY A 316 -19.70 -7.78 31.56
C GLY A 316 -19.77 -9.32 31.59
N ALA A 317 -19.30 -10.03 30.56
CA ALA A 317 -19.27 -11.50 30.55
C ALA A 317 -18.40 -12.08 31.70
N ALA A 318 -17.33 -11.37 32.08
CA ALA A 318 -16.40 -11.78 33.15
C ALA A 318 -16.98 -11.61 34.57
N SER A 319 -17.90 -10.66 34.75
CA SER A 319 -18.54 -10.37 36.04
C SER A 319 -19.44 -11.52 36.49
N ALA A 320 -20.08 -12.21 35.54
CA ALA A 320 -20.87 -13.42 35.80
C ALA A 320 -20.01 -14.63 36.21
N GLY A 321 -18.72 -14.63 35.87
CA GLY A 321 -17.74 -15.66 36.24
C GLY A 321 -16.88 -15.33 37.47
N GLY A 322 -17.25 -14.33 38.26
CA GLY A 322 -16.53 -13.95 39.50
C GLY A 322 -15.21 -13.20 39.29
N THR A 323 -14.92 -12.73 38.07
CA THR A 323 -13.72 -11.94 37.77
C THR A 323 -14.07 -10.45 37.82
N PHE A 324 -13.56 -9.76 38.86
CA PHE A 324 -13.78 -8.32 39.05
C PHE A 324 -12.53 -7.53 38.63
N VAL A 325 -12.65 -6.82 37.51
CA VAL A 325 -11.63 -5.89 37.02
C VAL A 325 -12.29 -4.55 36.77
N GLU A 326 -11.71 -3.49 37.30
CA GLU A 326 -12.06 -2.11 36.99
C GLU A 326 -10.90 -1.45 36.25
N GLY A 327 -11.19 -0.45 35.43
CA GLY A 327 -10.15 0.23 34.68
C GLY A 327 -10.69 1.32 33.77
N GLY A 328 -9.76 2.11 33.25
CA GLY A 328 -10.02 3.19 32.32
C GLY A 328 -8.83 3.41 31.40
N VAL A 329 -9.09 4.01 30.24
CA VAL A 329 -8.05 4.47 29.32
C VAL A 329 -8.06 5.99 29.38
N ASP A 330 -6.95 6.56 29.82
CA ASP A 330 -6.78 8.00 29.99
C ASP A 330 -6.40 8.65 28.65
N ARG A 331 -5.58 7.98 27.84
CA ARG A 331 -5.23 8.39 26.48
C ARG A 331 -5.18 7.20 25.53
N LEU A 332 -5.71 7.38 24.33
CA LEU A 332 -5.64 6.38 23.27
C LEU A 332 -5.28 7.03 21.93
N LEU A 333 -4.02 6.88 21.53
CA LEU A 333 -3.45 7.44 20.32
C LEU A 333 -3.45 6.41 19.20
N LEU A 334 -4.22 6.65 18.15
CA LEU A 334 -4.40 5.74 17.01
C LEU A 334 -3.41 6.09 15.89
N ILE A 335 -2.64 5.10 15.44
CA ILE A 335 -1.69 5.23 14.32
C ILE A 335 -2.11 4.26 13.20
N PRO A 336 -2.67 4.77 12.10
CA PRO A 336 -3.11 3.95 10.97
C PRO A 336 -2.02 3.02 10.43
N GLY A 337 -2.40 1.78 10.12
CA GLY A 337 -1.50 0.73 9.63
C GLY A 337 -0.60 0.09 10.69
N PHE A 338 -0.45 0.70 11.86
CA PHE A 338 0.44 0.22 12.93
C PHE A 338 -0.31 -0.36 14.14
N GLY A 339 -1.31 0.38 14.65
CA GLY A 339 -2.05 0.03 15.86
C GLY A 339 -2.38 1.26 16.72
N ALA A 340 -2.19 1.16 18.02
CA ALA A 340 -2.48 2.22 18.97
C ALA A 340 -1.49 2.28 20.12
N LEU A 341 -1.30 3.45 20.71
CA LEU A 341 -0.57 3.66 21.96
C LEU A 341 -1.60 4.06 23.01
N ALA A 342 -1.61 3.40 24.15
CA ALA A 342 -2.55 3.76 25.21
C ALA A 342 -1.85 3.95 26.55
N GLU A 343 -2.38 4.89 27.32
CA GLU A 343 -2.10 5.07 28.74
C GLU A 343 -3.42 4.96 29.50
N GLY A 344 -3.39 4.26 30.63
CA GLY A 344 -4.59 4.07 31.43
C GLY A 344 -4.30 3.37 32.74
N TRP A 345 -5.33 2.76 33.31
CA TRP A 345 -5.24 1.97 34.52
C TRP A 345 -6.18 0.77 34.49
N ALA A 346 -5.79 -0.31 35.14
CA ALA A 346 -6.61 -1.49 35.39
C ALA A 346 -6.27 -2.09 36.75
N VAL A 347 -7.28 -2.42 37.53
CA VAL A 347 -7.16 -2.98 38.88
C VAL A 347 -8.00 -4.24 38.97
N SER A 348 -7.38 -5.31 39.45
CA SER A 348 -8.04 -6.53 39.89
C SER A 348 -7.66 -6.76 41.35
N PRO A 349 -8.61 -6.79 42.29
CA PRO A 349 -8.30 -7.02 43.70
C PRO A 349 -7.74 -8.40 44.01
N ALA A 350 -8.02 -9.38 43.15
CA ALA A 350 -7.74 -10.79 43.39
C ALA A 350 -6.55 -11.34 42.61
N LYS A 351 -6.23 -10.78 41.43
CA LYS A 351 -5.25 -11.36 40.50
C LYS A 351 -4.41 -10.29 39.84
N ARG A 352 -3.18 -10.63 39.48
CA ARG A 352 -2.33 -9.70 38.73
C ARG A 352 -2.77 -9.57 37.27
N VAL A 353 -2.71 -8.34 36.76
CA VAL A 353 -2.85 -8.07 35.31
C VAL A 353 -1.58 -8.51 34.58
N GLU A 354 -1.75 -9.37 33.58
CA GLU A 354 -0.68 -9.93 32.76
C GLU A 354 -0.50 -9.11 31.46
N THR A 355 -1.57 -8.95 30.68
CA THR A 355 -1.52 -8.24 29.39
C THR A 355 -2.86 -7.60 29.01
N PHE A 356 -2.87 -6.91 27.87
CA PHE A 356 -4.04 -6.20 27.35
C PHE A 356 -4.28 -6.51 25.88
N HIS A 357 -5.55 -6.51 25.47
CA HIS A 357 -5.94 -6.43 24.06
C HIS A 357 -6.90 -5.26 23.89
N LEU A 358 -6.92 -4.66 22.70
CA LEU A 358 -7.79 -3.54 22.37
C LEU A 358 -8.55 -3.83 21.07
N LYS A 359 -9.88 -3.80 21.09
CA LYS A 359 -10.71 -3.90 19.88
C LYS A 359 -11.16 -2.51 19.44
N ILE A 360 -10.94 -2.19 18.18
CA ILE A 360 -11.46 -0.99 17.49
C ILE A 360 -12.05 -1.46 16.16
N GLY A 361 -13.36 -1.31 16.02
CA GLY A 361 -14.14 -1.84 14.91
C GLY A 361 -14.01 -3.35 14.90
N ASP A 362 -13.58 -3.88 13.76
CA ASP A 362 -13.36 -5.31 13.58
C ASP A 362 -11.90 -5.71 13.88
N THR A 363 -11.04 -4.73 14.18
CA THR A 363 -9.62 -4.94 14.43
C THR A 363 -9.37 -5.20 15.90
N VAL A 364 -8.70 -6.31 16.20
CA VAL A 364 -8.14 -6.62 17.52
C VAL A 364 -6.65 -6.34 17.50
N LEU A 365 -6.22 -5.46 18.40
CA LEU A 365 -4.84 -5.09 18.64
C LEU A 365 -4.35 -5.77 19.93
N THR A 366 -3.10 -6.24 19.94
CA THR A 366 -2.51 -6.91 21.12
C THR A 366 -1.42 -6.05 21.70
N ALA A 367 -1.41 -5.86 23.02
CA ALA A 367 -0.33 -5.17 23.70
C ALA A 367 0.99 -5.90 23.48
N ASP A 368 2.00 -5.18 23.04
CA ASP A 368 3.35 -5.69 22.90
C ASP A 368 3.98 -5.77 24.29
N GLU A 369 4.20 -7.00 24.76
CA GLU A 369 4.67 -7.25 26.12
C GLU A 369 5.98 -6.51 26.46
N PRO A 370 7.00 -6.45 25.56
CA PRO A 370 8.23 -5.71 25.85
C PRO A 370 8.03 -4.20 25.96
N SER A 371 7.01 -3.66 25.29
CA SER A 371 6.67 -2.22 25.26
C SER A 371 5.48 -1.89 26.17
N THR A 372 5.16 -2.79 27.10
CA THR A 372 4.13 -2.59 28.12
C THR A 372 4.80 -2.29 29.45
N SER A 373 4.61 -1.08 29.96
CA SER A 373 5.11 -0.65 31.26
C SER A 373 3.97 -0.47 32.25
N PHE A 374 4.19 -0.89 33.49
CA PHE A 374 3.24 -0.69 34.59
C PHE A 374 3.78 0.36 35.56
N ARG A 375 2.90 1.21 36.09
CA ARG A 375 3.24 2.32 36.99
C ARG A 375 2.28 2.36 38.19
N PRO A 376 2.73 2.88 39.33
CA PRO A 376 1.85 3.06 40.48
C PRO A 376 0.82 4.17 40.21
N ARG A 377 -0.41 3.97 40.68
CA ARG A 377 -1.51 4.96 40.64
C ARG A 377 -1.98 5.26 42.06
N ALA A 378 -1.23 6.12 42.75
CA ALA A 378 -1.50 6.47 44.15
C ALA A 378 -2.85 7.18 44.32
N ASP A 379 -3.32 7.88 43.28
CA ASP A 379 -4.65 8.50 43.20
C ASP A 379 -5.81 7.50 43.39
N LEU A 380 -5.59 6.23 43.06
CA LEU A 380 -6.61 5.17 43.18
C LEU A 380 -6.65 4.51 44.58
N GLN A 381 -5.69 4.82 45.47
CA GLN A 381 -5.59 4.16 46.79
C GLN A 381 -6.79 4.43 47.69
N ALA A 382 -7.37 5.63 47.61
CA ALA A 382 -8.55 5.99 48.40
C ALA A 382 -9.80 5.17 48.00
N VAL A 383 -9.85 4.68 46.76
CA VAL A 383 -11.00 3.95 46.20
C VAL A 383 -10.86 2.44 46.39
N PHE A 384 -9.67 1.88 46.20
CA PHE A 384 -9.42 0.43 46.24
C PHE A 384 -8.77 -0.09 47.54
N GLY A 385 -8.60 0.77 48.55
CA GLY A 385 -8.28 0.38 49.93
C GLY A 385 -6.78 0.18 50.24
N ALA A 386 -6.48 0.01 51.53
CA ALA A 386 -5.17 0.18 52.17
C ALA A 386 -4.03 -0.79 51.77
N ALA A 387 -4.23 -1.70 50.80
CA ALA A 387 -3.19 -2.61 50.33
C ALA A 387 -2.36 -1.93 49.22
N PRO A 388 -1.14 -1.43 49.51
CA PRO A 388 -0.37 -0.65 48.54
C PRO A 388 0.01 -1.46 47.29
N SER A 389 0.06 -2.79 47.43
CA SER A 389 0.40 -3.75 46.38
C SER A 389 -0.55 -3.72 45.17
N ILE A 390 -1.85 -3.46 45.39
CA ILE A 390 -2.86 -3.50 44.31
C ILE A 390 -2.69 -2.29 43.37
N THR A 391 -2.48 -1.10 43.94
CA THR A 391 -2.29 0.14 43.16
C THR A 391 -0.88 0.35 42.62
N ALA A 392 0.10 -0.42 43.10
CA ALA A 392 1.51 -0.29 42.71
C ALA A 392 1.78 -0.58 41.23
N ARG A 393 0.90 -1.36 40.57
CA ARG A 393 0.95 -1.68 39.14
C ARG A 393 -0.38 -1.39 38.42
N ALA A 394 -1.20 -0.52 38.99
CA ALA A 394 -2.52 -0.24 38.44
C ALA A 394 -2.47 0.58 37.15
N GLY A 395 -1.49 1.48 36.99
CA GLY A 395 -1.30 2.24 35.76
C GLY A 395 -0.56 1.43 34.71
N PHE A 396 -0.88 1.64 33.44
CA PHE A 396 -0.16 1.06 32.31
C PHE A 396 0.08 2.08 31.20
N ALA A 397 1.17 1.89 30.47
CA ALA A 397 1.39 2.45 29.15
C ALA A 397 1.81 1.31 28.22
N ALA A 398 1.09 1.13 27.10
CA ALA A 398 1.27 -0.02 26.22
C ALA A 398 1.16 0.35 24.74
N ILE A 399 1.95 -0.31 23.91
CA ILE A 399 1.84 -0.29 22.45
C ILE A 399 0.99 -1.47 22.01
N PHE A 400 -0.19 -1.21 21.46
CA PHE A 400 -1.09 -2.21 20.91
C PHE A 400 -0.82 -2.36 19.41
N ARG A 401 -0.29 -3.51 18.99
CA ARG A 401 0.05 -3.80 17.59
C ARG A 401 -1.11 -4.42 16.83
N GLY A 402 -1.30 -3.97 15.58
CA GLY A 402 -2.22 -4.55 14.60
C GLY A 402 -2.57 -3.57 13.48
N ALA A 403 -2.98 -4.07 12.31
CA ALA A 403 -3.22 -3.25 11.13
C ALA A 403 -4.51 -2.43 11.26
N LEU A 404 -4.47 -1.32 11.99
CA LEU A 404 -5.61 -0.43 12.20
C LEU A 404 -5.97 0.31 10.90
N PRO A 405 -7.20 0.18 10.36
CA PRO A 405 -7.56 0.87 9.12
C PRO A 405 -7.66 2.38 9.31
N VAL A 406 -7.42 3.13 8.23
CA VAL A 406 -7.41 4.61 8.19
C VAL A 406 -8.73 5.23 8.67
N GLY A 407 -9.84 4.50 8.51
CA GLY A 407 -11.19 4.90 8.90
C GLY A 407 -11.74 4.21 10.15
N ALA A 408 -10.90 3.58 10.99
CA ALA A 408 -11.35 2.91 12.20
C ALA A 408 -12.06 3.89 13.15
N ALA A 409 -13.40 3.84 13.17
CA ALA A 409 -14.23 4.69 14.01
C ALA A 409 -15.28 3.83 14.72
N SER A 410 -14.98 3.45 15.96
CA SER A 410 -15.92 2.75 16.84
C SER A 410 -15.52 2.99 18.29
N THR A 411 -16.45 2.82 19.23
CA THR A 411 -16.11 2.77 20.66
C THR A 411 -15.15 1.61 20.94
N PRO A 412 -13.92 1.87 21.41
CA PRO A 412 -12.98 0.80 21.67
C PRO A 412 -13.41 -0.04 22.88
N LEU A 413 -12.96 -1.28 22.87
CA LEU A 413 -13.11 -2.20 23.99
C LEU A 413 -11.71 -2.62 24.44
N LEU A 414 -11.43 -2.50 25.74
CA LEU A 414 -10.17 -2.93 26.34
C LEU A 414 -10.40 -4.26 27.04
N ARG A 415 -9.70 -5.32 26.62
CA ARG A 415 -9.65 -6.59 27.34
C ARG A 415 -8.43 -6.61 28.24
N VAL A 416 -8.64 -6.83 29.53
CA VAL A 416 -7.60 -7.02 30.53
C VAL A 416 -7.47 -8.52 30.77
N VAL A 417 -6.27 -9.06 30.56
CA VAL A 417 -5.95 -10.48 30.77
C VAL A 417 -5.17 -10.61 32.08
N LEU A 418 -5.59 -11.54 32.93
CA LEU A 418 -5.03 -11.81 34.25
C LEU A 418 -4.09 -13.02 34.16
N GLU A 419 -3.20 -13.16 35.14
CA GLU A 419 -2.11 -14.16 35.16
C GLU A 419 -2.54 -15.64 35.08
N ASP A 420 -3.83 -15.94 35.28
CA ASP A 420 -4.40 -17.29 35.15
C ASP A 420 -5.11 -17.51 33.81
N GLY A 421 -4.97 -16.57 32.87
CA GLY A 421 -5.62 -16.56 31.57
C GLY A 421 -7.08 -16.09 31.59
N THR A 422 -7.66 -15.81 32.75
CA THR A 422 -8.99 -15.18 32.81
C THR A 422 -8.92 -13.73 32.31
N SER A 423 -10.03 -13.21 31.76
CA SER A 423 -10.04 -11.86 31.23
C SER A 423 -11.35 -11.13 31.48
N ALA A 424 -11.29 -9.80 31.49
CA ALA A 424 -12.44 -8.91 31.58
C ALA A 424 -12.41 -7.87 30.46
N VAL A 425 -13.57 -7.53 29.92
CA VAL A 425 -13.72 -6.54 28.86
C VAL A 425 -14.35 -5.27 29.41
N LEU A 426 -13.63 -4.16 29.29
CA LEU A 426 -13.99 -2.82 29.69
C LEU A 426 -14.35 -1.98 28.46
N ARG A 427 -15.36 -1.11 28.59
CA ARG A 427 -15.64 -0.11 27.56
C ARG A 427 -14.69 1.06 27.73
N VAL A 428 -14.08 1.50 26.63
CA VAL A 428 -13.28 2.72 26.58
C VAL A 428 -14.21 3.90 26.28
N ASP A 429 -13.99 5.05 26.92
CA ASP A 429 -14.74 6.27 26.62
C ASP A 429 -14.61 6.59 25.12
N ALA A 430 -15.74 6.87 24.46
CA ALA A 430 -15.78 7.20 23.04
C ALA A 430 -14.97 8.46 22.68
N LYS A 431 -14.63 9.32 23.66
CA LYS A 431 -13.79 10.51 23.48
C LYS A 431 -12.28 10.24 23.64
N ALA A 432 -11.90 9.10 24.22
CA ALA A 432 -10.48 8.76 24.43
C ALA A 432 -9.68 8.50 23.13
N PRO A 433 -10.24 7.87 22.07
CA PRO A 433 -9.50 7.63 20.83
C PRO A 433 -9.24 8.93 20.08
N ARG A 434 -7.97 9.20 19.80
CA ARG A 434 -7.52 10.31 18.96
C ARG A 434 -6.62 9.77 17.87
N ARG A 435 -6.92 10.07 16.61
CA ARG A 435 -6.01 9.77 15.49
C ARG A 435 -4.83 10.74 15.55
N VAL A 436 -3.63 10.18 15.46
CA VAL A 436 -2.37 10.92 15.51
C VAL A 436 -1.98 11.36 14.11
N ASP A 437 -1.68 12.64 13.96
CA ASP A 437 -0.81 13.16 12.90
C ASP A 437 0.63 13.14 13.43
N LEU A 438 1.49 12.28 12.88
CA LEU A 438 2.87 12.11 13.40
C LEU A 438 3.73 13.37 13.28
N VAL A 439 3.35 14.32 12.42
CA VAL A 439 4.00 15.63 12.35
C VAL A 439 3.48 16.50 13.50
N SER A 440 2.16 16.74 13.56
CA SER A 440 1.58 17.71 14.49
C SER A 440 1.48 17.22 15.95
N ASP A 441 1.34 15.91 16.14
CA ASP A 441 1.08 15.26 17.43
C ASP A 441 2.29 14.43 17.94
N GLY A 442 3.44 14.54 17.27
CA GLY A 442 4.62 13.72 17.54
C GLY A 442 5.16 13.83 18.97
N ASP A 443 5.07 15.02 19.59
CA ASP A 443 5.49 15.23 20.97
C ASP A 443 4.59 14.49 21.97
N GLU A 444 3.31 14.28 21.66
CA GLU A 444 2.42 13.51 22.53
C GLU A 444 2.79 12.01 22.51
N VAL A 445 3.10 11.48 21.34
CA VAL A 445 3.60 10.10 21.18
C VAL A 445 4.90 9.92 21.95
N LEU A 446 5.85 10.85 21.82
CA LEU A 446 7.11 10.82 22.55
C LEU A 446 6.95 11.07 24.05
N SER A 447 5.87 11.73 24.50
CA SER A 447 5.58 11.87 25.92
C SER A 447 5.20 10.52 26.57
N LEU A 448 4.51 9.65 25.81
CA LEU A 448 4.16 8.30 26.24
C LEU A 448 5.36 7.36 26.13
N PHE A 449 6.11 7.44 25.03
CA PHE A 449 7.28 6.61 24.75
C PHE A 449 8.50 7.47 24.36
N PRO A 450 9.21 8.05 25.34
CA PRO A 450 10.38 8.91 25.06
C PRO A 450 11.50 8.18 24.32
N SER A 451 11.61 6.87 24.55
CA SER A 451 12.60 5.99 23.95
C SER A 451 12.01 5.16 22.80
N LEU A 452 10.94 5.64 22.14
CA LEU A 452 10.20 4.89 21.11
C LEU A 452 11.10 4.20 20.07
N ARG A 453 12.20 4.86 19.66
CA ARG A 453 13.18 4.31 18.69
C ARG A 453 13.85 3.01 19.13
N PHE A 454 13.94 2.77 20.43
CA PHE A 454 14.56 1.59 21.02
C PHE A 454 13.53 0.51 21.40
N GLU A 455 12.23 0.78 21.20
CA GLU A 455 11.18 -0.19 21.43
C GLU A 455 11.20 -1.28 20.34
N PRO A 456 10.98 -2.57 20.68
CA PRO A 456 10.94 -3.66 19.70
C PRO A 456 9.90 -3.47 18.59
N SER A 457 8.83 -2.71 18.85
CA SER A 457 7.77 -2.41 17.88
C SER A 457 8.15 -1.32 16.86
N TYR A 458 9.24 -0.58 17.07
CA TYR A 458 9.60 0.57 16.22
C TYR A 458 9.83 0.23 14.74
N PRO A 459 10.48 -0.90 14.37
CA PRO A 459 10.58 -1.30 12.95
C PRO A 459 9.21 -1.52 12.29
N ALA A 460 8.23 -2.04 13.03
CA ALA A 460 6.86 -2.20 12.53
C ALA A 460 6.16 -0.85 12.37
N LEU A 461 6.41 0.11 13.26
CA LEU A 461 5.93 1.49 13.11
C LEU A 461 6.50 2.13 11.85
N LEU A 462 7.81 2.03 11.63
CA LEU A 462 8.46 2.55 10.41
C LEU A 462 7.86 1.94 9.13
N SER A 463 7.66 0.62 9.12
CA SER A 463 7.06 -0.09 7.98
C SER A 463 5.61 0.36 7.73
N ALA A 464 4.81 0.52 8.80
CA ALA A 464 3.45 1.03 8.72
C ALA A 464 3.41 2.45 8.18
N VAL A 465 4.25 3.36 8.68
CA VAL A 465 4.35 4.75 8.21
C VAL A 465 4.73 4.80 6.74
N GLN A 466 5.75 4.04 6.30
CA GLN A 466 6.12 3.96 4.90
C GLN A 466 4.98 3.43 4.01
N THR A 467 4.22 2.46 4.50
CA THR A 467 3.06 1.91 3.78
C THR A 467 1.95 2.95 3.68
N THR A 468 1.66 3.66 4.77
CA THR A 468 0.67 4.75 4.80
C THR A 468 1.07 5.89 3.88
N LEU A 469 2.32 6.37 3.92
CA LEU A 469 2.83 7.41 3.02
C LEU A 469 2.81 6.99 1.55
N ARG A 470 2.92 5.68 1.27
CA ARG A 470 2.74 5.15 -0.08
C ARG A 470 1.26 5.16 -0.51
N ALA A 471 0.36 4.76 0.38
CA ALA A 471 -1.08 4.66 0.13
C ALA A 471 -1.82 6.01 0.15
N GLU A 472 -1.33 7.00 0.89
CA GLU A 472 -1.95 8.33 1.00
C GLU A 472 -1.68 9.23 -0.22
N TRP A 473 -0.79 8.80 -1.12
CA TRP A 473 -0.58 9.51 -2.36
C TRP A 473 -1.85 9.54 -3.19
N ARG A 474 -2.22 10.74 -3.61
CA ARG A 474 -3.40 10.99 -4.42
C ARG A 474 -3.01 11.87 -5.58
N GLU A 475 -3.66 11.64 -6.71
CA GLU A 475 -3.51 12.51 -7.86
C GLU A 475 -3.90 13.95 -7.49
N PRO A 476 -3.00 14.93 -7.69
CA PRO A 476 -3.33 16.33 -7.49
C PRO A 476 -4.54 16.75 -8.35
N MET A 477 -5.45 17.52 -7.78
CA MET A 477 -6.57 18.09 -8.52
C MET A 477 -6.06 19.18 -9.46
N VAL A 478 -6.41 19.08 -10.75
CA VAL A 478 -6.10 20.11 -11.74
C VAL A 478 -7.16 21.20 -11.69
N LEU A 479 -6.77 22.43 -11.36
CA LEU A 479 -7.66 23.60 -11.34
C LEU A 479 -7.54 24.41 -12.64
N SER A 480 -6.33 24.56 -13.16
CA SER A 480 -6.04 25.16 -14.46
C SER A 480 -4.80 24.50 -15.04
N LEU A 481 -4.82 24.17 -16.34
CA LEU A 481 -3.71 23.51 -17.02
C LEU A 481 -3.32 24.25 -18.29
N ALA A 482 -2.09 24.74 -18.31
CA ALA A 482 -1.40 25.25 -19.48
C ALA A 482 -0.04 24.54 -19.59
N PRO A 483 0.06 23.47 -20.40
CA PRO A 483 1.29 22.66 -20.53
C PRO A 483 2.50 23.48 -20.99
N ALA A 484 3.68 23.11 -20.50
CA ALA A 484 4.95 23.71 -20.87
C ALA A 484 6.10 22.69 -20.77
N GLU A 485 6.99 22.67 -21.75
CA GLU A 485 8.13 21.73 -21.78
C GLU A 485 9.17 22.05 -20.68
N ARG A 486 9.22 23.31 -20.24
CA ARG A 486 10.09 23.81 -19.17
C ARG A 486 9.23 24.52 -18.15
N VAL A 487 9.30 24.13 -16.87
CA VAL A 487 8.39 24.66 -15.86
C VAL A 487 9.06 24.95 -14.51
N VAL A 488 8.70 26.06 -13.88
CA VAL A 488 8.97 26.24 -12.44
C VAL A 488 7.72 25.85 -11.66
N VAL A 489 7.84 24.85 -10.80
CA VAL A 489 6.76 24.34 -9.94
C VAL A 489 6.92 24.95 -8.56
N ILE A 490 5.97 25.79 -8.15
CA ILE A 490 5.99 26.53 -6.89
C ILE A 490 4.89 26.00 -5.97
N ARG A 491 5.29 25.44 -4.82
CA ARG A 491 4.37 25.03 -3.76
C ARG A 491 3.98 26.25 -2.94
N LEU A 492 2.69 26.59 -2.95
CA LEU A 492 2.18 27.75 -2.23
C LEU A 492 2.24 27.53 -0.70
N PRO A 493 2.60 28.56 0.09
CA PRO A 493 2.62 28.52 1.55
C PRO A 493 1.21 28.45 2.14
N GLY A 494 1.11 28.07 3.42
CA GLY A 494 -0.18 28.00 4.11
C GLY A 494 -0.55 29.25 4.90
N GLU A 495 0.28 30.29 4.84
CA GLU A 495 -0.02 31.61 5.38
C GLU A 495 -0.42 32.59 4.26
N GLU A 496 -1.50 33.35 4.48
CA GLU A 496 -2.07 34.24 3.47
C GLU A 496 -1.09 35.34 3.03
N ALA A 497 -0.34 35.92 3.98
CA ALA A 497 0.65 36.97 3.68
C ALA A 497 1.79 36.42 2.81
N SER A 498 2.32 35.25 3.17
CA SER A 498 3.37 34.56 2.41
C SER A 498 2.88 34.15 1.02
N LEU A 499 1.62 33.71 0.89
CA LEU A 499 1.01 33.36 -0.38
C LEU A 499 0.97 34.56 -1.32
N ARG A 500 0.53 35.72 -0.83
CA ARG A 500 0.52 36.98 -1.61
C ARG A 500 1.93 37.36 -2.06
N LEU A 501 2.91 37.25 -1.17
CA LEU A 501 4.32 37.55 -1.48
C LEU A 501 4.88 36.65 -2.59
N VAL A 502 4.51 35.37 -2.60
CA VAL A 502 4.91 34.41 -3.67
C VAL A 502 4.35 34.86 -5.02
N PHE A 503 3.06 35.19 -5.10
CA PHE A 503 2.44 35.67 -6.34
C PHE A 503 3.03 37.00 -6.81
N ASP A 504 3.27 37.95 -5.90
CA ASP A 504 3.89 39.24 -6.21
C ASP A 504 5.30 39.07 -6.77
N ARG A 505 6.11 38.16 -6.21
CA ARG A 505 7.46 37.87 -6.71
C ARG A 505 7.40 37.16 -8.06
N ALA A 506 6.51 36.19 -8.23
CA ALA A 506 6.31 35.53 -9.52
C ALA A 506 5.90 36.53 -10.60
N ALA A 507 4.99 37.45 -10.30
CA ALA A 507 4.53 38.49 -11.22
C ALA A 507 5.65 39.40 -11.74
N ARG A 508 6.64 39.71 -10.88
CA ARG A 508 7.81 40.50 -11.28
C ARG A 508 8.70 39.72 -12.27
N SER A 509 8.96 38.46 -11.98
CA SER A 509 9.87 37.62 -12.77
C SER A 509 9.26 37.08 -14.06
N LEU A 510 7.93 37.02 -14.18
CA LEU A 510 7.24 36.57 -15.39
C LEU A 510 7.63 37.34 -16.65
N ARG A 511 8.02 38.61 -16.52
CA ARG A 511 8.43 39.47 -17.65
C ARG A 511 9.74 39.02 -18.28
N ASP A 512 10.59 38.38 -17.49
CA ASP A 512 11.93 37.97 -17.88
C ASP A 512 12.00 36.47 -18.22
N LEU A 513 10.87 35.75 -18.16
CA LEU A 513 10.84 34.33 -18.51
C LEU A 513 10.97 34.13 -20.04
N PRO A 514 11.86 33.23 -20.49
CA PRO A 514 11.94 32.85 -21.89
C PRO A 514 10.63 32.26 -22.42
N GLU A 515 10.42 32.41 -23.72
CA GLU A 515 9.26 31.81 -24.40
C GLU A 515 9.22 30.28 -24.22
N GLY A 516 8.03 29.74 -23.95
CA GLY A 516 7.82 28.32 -23.67
C GLY A 516 8.20 27.86 -22.26
N VAL A 517 8.66 28.75 -21.38
CA VAL A 517 8.78 28.46 -19.93
C VAL A 517 7.46 28.79 -19.24
N GLY A 518 6.88 27.82 -18.55
CA GLY A 518 5.67 27.99 -17.76
C GLY A 518 5.91 28.08 -16.25
N LEU A 519 4.89 28.51 -15.51
CA LEU A 519 4.82 28.39 -14.06
C LEU A 519 3.66 27.47 -13.66
N ALA A 520 3.90 26.60 -12.69
CA ALA A 520 2.88 25.75 -12.10
C ALA A 520 2.81 26.03 -10.60
N PHE A 521 1.64 26.44 -10.11
CA PHE A 521 1.39 26.66 -8.69
C PHE A 521 0.67 25.45 -8.09
N VAL A 522 1.03 25.08 -6.87
CA VAL A 522 0.41 23.97 -6.15
C VAL A 522 -0.12 24.46 -4.81
N ALA A 523 -1.43 24.52 -4.67
CA ALA A 523 -2.14 24.93 -3.46
C ALA A 523 -2.52 23.72 -2.59
N ASP A 524 -2.82 23.94 -1.31
CA ASP A 524 -3.56 22.95 -0.54
C ASP A 524 -5.07 23.05 -0.87
N THR A 525 -5.84 22.00 -0.57
CA THR A 525 -7.30 22.04 -0.63
C THR A 525 -7.93 22.75 0.58
N GLY A 526 -7.12 23.43 1.40
CA GLY A 526 -7.51 23.99 2.68
C GLY A 526 -8.11 25.39 2.58
N ARG A 527 -8.01 26.13 3.69
CA ARG A 527 -8.64 27.44 3.87
C ARG A 527 -8.19 28.49 2.85
N LEU A 528 -6.95 28.40 2.36
CA LEU A 528 -6.37 29.39 1.45
C LEU A 528 -6.64 29.12 -0.04
N ARG A 529 -7.38 28.05 -0.37
CA ARG A 529 -7.69 27.71 -1.77
C ARG A 529 -8.34 28.85 -2.54
N ALA A 530 -9.27 29.58 -1.91
CA ALA A 530 -9.97 30.69 -2.55
C ALA A 530 -9.04 31.86 -2.88
N GLU A 531 -8.16 32.24 -1.94
CA GLU A 531 -7.16 33.28 -2.16
C GLU A 531 -6.15 32.85 -3.24
N ALA A 532 -5.69 31.59 -3.22
CA ALA A 532 -4.80 31.04 -4.25
C ALA A 532 -5.41 31.14 -5.66
N LEU A 533 -6.69 30.81 -5.80
CA LEU A 533 -7.44 30.91 -7.05
C LEU A 533 -7.55 32.37 -7.51
N LEU A 534 -7.93 33.29 -6.62
CA LEU A 534 -8.06 34.71 -6.92
C LEU A 534 -6.73 35.28 -7.45
N ARG A 535 -5.63 35.06 -6.73
CA ARG A 535 -4.30 35.55 -7.12
C ARG A 535 -3.78 34.92 -8.40
N PHE A 536 -4.08 33.64 -8.61
CA PHE A 536 -3.76 32.97 -9.86
C PHE A 536 -4.47 33.60 -11.06
N GLU A 537 -5.76 33.90 -10.93
CA GLU A 537 -6.53 34.55 -12.00
C GLU A 537 -6.02 35.97 -12.29
N GLU A 538 -5.75 36.78 -11.27
CA GLU A 538 -5.15 38.10 -11.42
C GLU A 538 -3.78 38.05 -12.13
N LEU A 539 -2.98 37.02 -11.84
CA LEU A 539 -1.69 36.81 -12.49
C LEU A 539 -1.88 36.37 -13.95
N ARG A 540 -2.83 35.46 -14.21
CA ARG A 540 -3.12 34.90 -15.53
C ARG A 540 -3.60 35.95 -16.52
N GLU A 541 -4.41 36.91 -16.09
CA GLU A 541 -4.86 38.02 -16.95
C GLU A 541 -3.71 38.90 -17.45
N ARG A 542 -2.59 38.93 -16.73
CA ARG A 542 -1.45 39.81 -17.02
C ARG A 542 -0.25 39.06 -17.62
N ALA A 543 -0.26 37.73 -17.57
CA ALA A 543 0.86 36.90 -17.98
C ALA A 543 0.70 36.41 -19.43
N ARG A 544 1.81 36.40 -20.18
CA ARG A 544 1.89 35.70 -21.48
C ARG A 544 2.40 34.27 -21.36
N ALA A 545 3.07 33.95 -20.24
CA ALA A 545 3.62 32.63 -20.00
C ALA A 545 2.51 31.60 -19.69
N PRO A 546 2.69 30.31 -20.03
CA PRO A 546 1.76 29.26 -19.61
C PRO A 546 1.70 29.19 -18.07
N LEU A 547 0.50 29.33 -17.51
CA LEU A 547 0.26 29.23 -16.08
C LEU A 547 -0.67 28.05 -15.75
N SER A 548 -0.24 27.20 -14.83
CA SER A 548 -1.02 26.08 -14.31
C SER A 548 -1.24 26.21 -12.80
N LEU A 549 -2.36 25.68 -12.32
CA LEU A 549 -2.71 25.63 -10.90
C LEU A 549 -3.23 24.23 -10.56
N PHE A 550 -2.66 23.65 -9.51
CA PHE A 550 -3.04 22.36 -8.96
C PHE A 550 -3.39 22.49 -7.48
N ALA A 551 -4.09 21.49 -6.93
CA ALA A 551 -4.34 21.38 -5.50
C ALA A 551 -4.04 19.98 -4.97
N VAL A 552 -3.39 19.91 -3.81
CA VAL A 552 -3.09 18.67 -3.07
C VAL A 552 -3.87 18.60 -1.76
N ALA A 553 -4.17 17.37 -1.32
CA ALA A 553 -5.02 17.13 -0.15
C ALA A 553 -4.31 17.30 1.20
N HIS A 554 -2.98 17.45 1.19
CA HIS A 554 -2.14 17.57 2.40
C HIS A 554 -1.37 18.91 2.40
N PRO A 555 -0.98 19.40 3.59
CA PRO A 555 -0.23 20.65 3.71
C PRO A 555 1.26 20.50 3.37
N ASP A 556 1.81 19.29 3.35
CA ASP A 556 3.25 19.03 3.26
C ASP A 556 3.86 19.30 1.87
N GLU A 557 5.17 19.03 1.73
CA GLU A 557 5.89 19.14 0.46
C GLU A 557 5.41 18.12 -0.57
N ILE A 558 5.64 18.45 -1.85
CA ILE A 558 5.01 17.76 -2.99
C ILE A 558 5.97 16.93 -3.84
N VAL A 559 7.13 16.54 -3.31
CA VAL A 559 8.17 15.86 -4.08
C VAL A 559 7.67 14.53 -4.65
N ALA A 560 6.78 13.83 -3.94
CA ALA A 560 6.18 12.57 -4.38
C ALA A 560 5.13 12.77 -5.50
N GLU A 561 4.53 13.94 -5.60
CA GLU A 561 3.51 14.33 -6.58
C GLU A 561 4.12 14.94 -7.85
N LEU A 562 5.37 15.43 -7.77
CA LEU A 562 6.08 16.01 -8.92
C LEU A 562 6.09 15.11 -10.16
N PRO A 563 6.34 13.78 -10.11
CA PRO A 563 6.28 12.93 -11.30
C PRO A 563 4.95 13.05 -12.07
N TRP A 564 3.83 13.10 -11.34
CA TRP A 564 2.50 13.22 -11.92
C TRP A 564 2.25 14.63 -12.45
N LEU A 565 2.61 15.66 -11.69
CA LEU A 565 2.47 17.06 -12.10
C LEU A 565 3.24 17.33 -13.39
N LEU A 566 4.50 16.89 -13.46
CA LEU A 566 5.38 17.09 -14.61
C LEU A 566 4.90 16.31 -15.83
N ALA A 567 4.39 15.09 -15.65
CA ALA A 567 3.77 14.33 -16.73
C ALA A 567 2.56 15.07 -17.30
N ARG A 568 1.69 15.62 -16.44
CA ARG A 568 0.49 16.36 -16.86
C ARG A 568 0.82 17.68 -17.55
N LEU A 569 1.88 18.35 -17.11
CA LEU A 569 2.42 19.57 -17.71
C LEU A 569 3.17 19.31 -19.03
N GLY A 570 3.53 18.06 -19.34
CA GLY A 570 4.39 17.73 -20.47
C GLY A 570 5.83 18.23 -20.31
N ALA A 571 6.28 18.42 -19.06
CA ALA A 571 7.57 19.01 -18.76
C ALA A 571 8.72 18.01 -18.98
N GLY A 572 9.73 18.42 -19.74
CA GLY A 572 11.01 17.71 -19.87
C GLY A 572 12.04 18.16 -18.83
N ARG A 573 11.97 19.44 -18.43
CA ARG A 573 12.84 20.07 -17.43
C ARG A 573 12.00 20.87 -16.45
N PHE A 574 12.44 20.91 -15.18
CA PHE A 574 11.73 21.66 -14.17
C PHE A 574 12.64 22.21 -13.08
N VAL A 575 12.14 23.20 -12.36
CA VAL A 575 12.66 23.67 -11.07
C VAL A 575 11.53 23.57 -10.05
N HIS A 576 11.76 22.86 -8.95
CA HIS A 576 10.85 22.78 -7.83
C HIS A 576 11.24 23.83 -6.78
N VAL A 577 10.24 24.59 -6.32
CA VAL A 577 10.32 25.52 -5.21
C VAL A 577 9.28 25.07 -4.19
N GLY A 578 9.76 24.62 -3.04
CA GLY A 578 8.99 24.01 -1.96
C GLY A 578 8.15 25.03 -1.21
N ARG A 579 7.34 24.51 -0.30
CA ARG A 579 6.43 25.29 0.54
C ARG A 579 7.22 26.29 1.36
N GLY A 580 6.73 27.53 1.38
CA GLY A 580 7.35 28.57 2.19
C GLY A 580 8.67 29.09 1.62
N LEU A 581 9.04 28.71 0.40
CA LEU A 581 10.22 29.23 -0.27
C LEU A 581 9.82 30.18 -1.41
N VAL A 582 10.68 31.16 -1.67
CA VAL A 582 10.63 31.98 -2.88
C VAL A 582 12.02 32.11 -3.47
N LEU A 583 12.10 32.15 -4.80
CA LEU A 583 13.35 32.41 -5.49
C LEU A 583 13.79 33.86 -5.26
N THR A 584 15.10 34.03 -5.07
CA THR A 584 15.77 35.34 -5.13
C THR A 584 15.98 35.75 -6.60
N ASN A 585 16.59 36.91 -6.85
CA ASN A 585 16.94 37.31 -8.22
C ASN A 585 17.96 36.33 -8.82
N GLU A 586 18.97 35.95 -8.02
CA GLU A 586 19.95 34.93 -8.33
C GLU A 586 19.27 33.57 -8.56
N GLY A 587 18.27 33.26 -7.75
CA GLY A 587 17.37 32.11 -7.89
C GLY A 587 16.67 32.04 -9.23
N TRP A 588 15.99 33.11 -9.65
CA TRP A 588 15.32 33.15 -10.95
C TRP A 588 16.31 33.01 -12.12
N ALA A 589 17.46 33.68 -12.06
CA ALA A 589 18.50 33.52 -13.07
C ALA A 589 19.07 32.08 -13.09
N GLY A 590 19.23 31.47 -11.91
CA GLY A 590 19.63 30.08 -11.77
C GLY A 590 18.58 29.11 -12.31
N ALA A 591 17.30 29.38 -12.08
CA ALA A 591 16.19 28.57 -12.55
C ALA A 591 16.13 28.55 -14.08
N ILE A 592 16.27 29.71 -14.74
CA ILE A 592 16.33 29.80 -16.20
C ILE A 592 17.49 28.96 -16.75
N ARG A 593 18.70 29.11 -16.18
CA ARG A 593 19.87 28.31 -16.58
C ARG A 593 19.67 26.82 -16.36
N SER A 594 18.98 26.43 -15.29
CA SER A 594 18.65 25.03 -15.00
C SER A 594 17.68 24.44 -16.02
N LEU A 595 16.65 25.19 -16.40
CA LEU A 595 15.65 24.80 -17.39
C LEU A 595 16.23 24.65 -18.80
N GLU A 596 17.26 25.42 -19.14
CA GLU A 596 17.97 25.34 -20.43
C GLU A 596 19.07 24.29 -20.48
N ARG A 597 19.51 23.82 -19.31
CA ARG A 597 20.61 22.88 -19.20
C ARG A 597 20.27 21.59 -19.96
N ARG A 598 21.23 21.02 -20.69
CA ARG A 598 21.11 19.66 -21.24
C ARG A 598 21.60 18.62 -20.24
N GLY A 599 21.05 17.40 -20.32
CA GLY A 599 21.42 16.28 -19.46
C GLY A 599 20.51 16.08 -18.24
N HIS A 600 20.97 15.23 -17.32
CA HIS A 600 20.17 14.71 -16.20
C HIS A 600 20.79 15.00 -14.83
N PHE A 601 21.65 16.01 -14.76
CA PHE A 601 22.30 16.44 -13.52
C PHE A 601 21.39 17.38 -12.74
N LEU A 602 21.64 17.44 -11.44
CA LEU A 602 20.85 18.22 -10.50
C LEU A 602 21.42 19.64 -10.40
N ASP A 603 20.54 20.63 -10.30
CA ASP A 603 20.88 21.98 -9.92
C ASP A 603 20.28 22.25 -8.54
N ARG A 604 21.11 22.48 -7.52
CA ARG A 604 20.67 22.72 -6.14
C ARG A 604 20.63 24.22 -5.87
N PHE A 605 19.56 24.70 -5.25
CA PHE A 605 19.41 26.11 -4.90
C PHE A 605 19.66 26.25 -3.41
N GLU A 606 20.70 27.02 -3.04
CA GLU A 606 20.99 27.27 -1.64
C GLU A 606 19.88 28.10 -1.01
N ILE A 607 19.28 27.55 0.04
CA ILE A 607 18.24 28.19 0.83
C ILE A 607 18.90 29.03 1.91
N VAL A 608 18.53 30.30 1.97
CA VAL A 608 18.97 31.25 3.00
C VAL A 608 17.82 31.72 3.89
N ASP A 609 18.17 32.16 5.09
CA ASP A 609 17.25 32.85 6.01
C ASP A 609 17.05 34.33 5.62
N ASP A 610 16.26 35.05 6.42
CA ASP A 610 15.97 36.47 6.22
C ASP A 610 17.22 37.37 6.30
N GLU A 611 18.29 36.89 6.93
CA GLU A 611 19.58 37.58 7.05
C GLU A 611 20.53 37.20 5.91
N GLY A 612 20.09 36.37 4.95
CA GLY A 612 20.89 35.89 3.83
C GLY A 612 21.91 34.82 4.20
N ARG A 613 21.81 34.22 5.39
CA ARG A 613 22.71 33.16 5.85
C ARG A 613 22.17 31.78 5.45
N PRO A 614 23.03 30.77 5.20
CA PRO A 614 22.57 29.43 4.85
C PRO A 614 21.61 28.84 5.90
N ASP A 615 20.49 28.29 5.46
CA ASP A 615 19.48 27.70 6.33
C ASP A 615 20.05 26.53 7.12
N ARG A 616 19.96 26.62 8.46
CA ARG A 616 20.47 25.62 9.40
C ARG A 616 19.40 24.65 9.90
N VAL A 617 18.12 24.92 9.63
CA VAL A 617 17.02 24.13 10.19
C VAL A 617 16.91 22.80 9.45
N ASP A 618 16.74 22.83 8.14
CA ASP A 618 16.60 21.63 7.29
C ASP A 618 17.85 21.39 6.41
N GLY A 619 18.87 22.22 6.59
CA GLY A 619 20.05 22.32 5.72
C GLY A 619 19.79 23.19 4.48
N SER A 620 20.84 23.85 4.00
CA SER A 620 20.75 24.84 2.92
C SER A 620 20.62 24.24 1.52
N LEU A 621 20.89 22.94 1.33
CA LEU A 621 20.85 22.23 0.03
C LEU A 621 19.93 21.00 0.08
N ASN A 622 18.71 21.20 0.55
CA ASN A 622 17.71 20.15 0.74
C ASN A 622 16.81 19.95 -0.50
N ALA A 623 15.90 18.97 -0.44
CA ALA A 623 14.97 18.65 -1.53
C ALA A 623 13.81 19.65 -1.71
N ALA A 624 13.75 20.74 -0.93
CA ALA A 624 12.73 21.77 -1.08
C ALA A 624 13.05 22.76 -2.20
N CYS A 625 14.29 22.86 -2.71
CA CYS A 625 14.55 23.73 -3.88
C CYS A 625 15.64 23.18 -4.80
N PHE A 626 15.22 22.62 -5.94
CA PHE A 626 16.14 22.00 -6.90
C PHE A 626 15.60 22.03 -8.33
N GLY A 627 16.50 21.99 -9.30
CA GLY A 627 16.22 21.84 -10.73
C GLY A 627 16.70 20.50 -11.26
N TRP A 628 15.87 19.85 -12.09
CA TRP A 628 16.21 18.54 -12.65
C TRP A 628 15.49 18.26 -13.99
N SER A 629 15.73 17.08 -14.55
CA SER A 629 14.99 16.58 -15.71
C SER A 629 13.86 15.67 -15.24
N ALA A 630 12.67 15.80 -15.83
CA ALA A 630 11.52 14.97 -15.48
C ALA A 630 11.81 13.45 -15.64
N PRO A 631 12.50 12.97 -16.70
CA PRO A 631 12.85 11.55 -16.81
C PRO A 631 13.68 11.02 -15.62
N ALA A 632 14.67 11.81 -15.16
CA ALA A 632 15.53 11.40 -14.06
C ALA A 632 14.79 11.43 -12.72
N LEU A 633 13.90 12.40 -12.50
CA LEU A 633 13.02 12.42 -11.33
C LEU A 633 12.10 11.20 -11.30
N ILE A 634 11.46 10.86 -12.44
CA ILE A 634 10.56 9.70 -12.54
C ILE A 634 11.31 8.42 -12.22
N GLU A 635 12.51 8.23 -12.77
CA GLU A 635 13.36 7.07 -12.47
C GLU A 635 13.72 6.99 -10.99
N TRP A 636 14.17 8.10 -10.39
CA TRP A 636 14.50 8.19 -8.97
C TRP A 636 13.28 7.95 -8.07
N SER A 637 12.09 8.44 -8.45
CA SER A 637 10.86 8.34 -7.65
C SER A 637 10.41 6.90 -7.37
N ARG A 638 10.89 5.93 -8.14
CA ARG A 638 10.61 4.49 -7.94
C ARG A 638 11.20 3.96 -6.64
N THR A 639 12.36 4.47 -6.26
CA THR A 639 13.13 4.04 -5.08
C THR A 639 13.26 5.13 -4.04
N ALA A 640 12.76 6.34 -4.34
CA ALA A 640 12.82 7.47 -3.44
C ALA A 640 12.11 7.16 -2.11
N PRO A 641 12.75 7.43 -0.97
CA PRO A 641 12.06 7.42 0.31
C PRO A 641 10.93 8.46 0.31
N ARG A 642 9.85 8.15 1.01
CA ARG A 642 8.77 9.11 1.30
C ARG A 642 8.87 9.53 2.75
N PHE A 643 8.65 10.82 3.00
CA PHE A 643 8.81 11.45 4.29
C PHE A 643 7.48 12.01 4.79
N LEU A 644 7.33 12.10 6.11
CA LEU A 644 6.11 12.62 6.75
C LEU A 644 5.82 14.07 6.34
N ARG A 645 6.86 14.90 6.15
CA ARG A 645 6.74 16.29 5.68
C ARG A 645 7.00 16.44 4.18
N GLY A 646 7.05 15.33 3.43
CA GLY A 646 7.40 15.29 2.02
C GLY A 646 8.90 15.50 1.71
N THR A 647 9.67 16.14 2.60
CA THR A 647 11.14 16.27 2.50
C THR A 647 11.84 16.06 3.85
N HIS A 648 13.09 15.58 3.80
CA HIS A 648 13.99 15.52 4.95
C HIS A 648 15.45 15.53 4.47
N GLY A 649 16.23 16.53 4.91
CA GLY A 649 17.60 16.74 4.43
C GLY A 649 17.68 16.77 2.89
N THR A 650 18.64 16.07 2.29
CA THR A 650 18.75 15.98 0.82
C THR A 650 17.60 15.20 0.16
N GLY A 651 16.71 14.57 0.94
CA GLY A 651 15.63 13.73 0.44
C GLY A 651 16.11 12.47 -0.29
N ALA A 652 17.37 12.05 -0.12
CA ALA A 652 18.04 11.07 -0.97
C ALA A 652 18.15 11.46 -2.45
N LEU A 653 18.14 12.76 -2.76
CA LEU A 653 18.51 13.24 -4.10
C LEU A 653 19.96 12.85 -4.40
N PRO A 654 20.27 12.38 -5.62
CA PRO A 654 21.62 11.96 -5.98
C PRO A 654 22.61 13.10 -5.83
N ASP A 655 23.84 12.75 -5.45
CA ASP A 655 24.96 13.69 -5.35
C ASP A 655 26.04 13.32 -6.37
N HIS A 656 26.23 14.20 -7.34
CA HIS A 656 27.27 14.09 -8.36
C HIS A 656 28.13 15.34 -8.35
N ALA A 657 28.98 15.50 -7.34
CA ALA A 657 29.82 16.70 -7.13
C ALA A 657 30.55 17.24 -8.38
N ALA A 658 30.93 16.40 -9.34
CA ALA A 658 31.60 16.84 -10.58
C ALA A 658 30.65 17.52 -11.60
N PHE A 659 29.34 17.30 -11.48
CA PHE A 659 28.35 17.74 -12.46
C PHE A 659 27.22 18.56 -11.85
N ASP A 660 26.87 18.33 -10.59
CA ASP A 660 25.81 19.11 -9.94
C ASP A 660 26.24 20.57 -9.80
N ARG A 661 25.28 21.49 -9.94
CA ARG A 661 25.54 22.92 -9.75
C ARG A 661 24.85 23.39 -8.49
N ILE A 662 25.49 24.35 -7.82
CA ILE A 662 24.90 25.05 -6.69
C ILE A 662 24.63 26.49 -7.13
N VAL A 663 23.40 26.96 -6.90
CA VAL A 663 23.00 28.36 -7.04
C VAL A 663 23.02 28.99 -5.64
N PRO A 664 24.11 29.71 -5.27
CA PRO A 664 24.25 30.29 -3.93
C PRO A 664 23.17 31.35 -3.69
N GLY A 665 22.60 31.37 -2.49
CA GLY A 665 21.47 32.23 -2.14
C GLY A 665 20.29 32.16 -3.11
N GLY A 666 20.06 31.01 -3.76
CA GLY A 666 19.06 30.85 -4.82
C GLY A 666 17.61 30.91 -4.32
N ALA A 667 17.36 30.62 -3.05
CA ALA A 667 16.02 30.70 -2.46
C ALA A 667 16.09 31.29 -1.06
N ILE A 668 15.01 31.98 -0.65
CA ILE A 668 14.84 32.50 0.70
C ILE A 668 13.60 31.87 1.34
N ARG A 669 13.71 31.54 2.62
CA ARG A 669 12.64 30.92 3.41
C ARG A 669 11.74 31.97 4.05
N LEU A 670 10.45 31.90 3.72
CA LEU A 670 9.38 32.73 4.29
C LEU A 670 8.62 32.02 5.43
N GLU A 671 8.39 30.71 5.28
CA GLU A 671 7.65 29.88 6.25
C GLU A 671 8.56 28.73 6.69
N ARG A 672 8.61 28.48 8.00
CA ARG A 672 9.34 27.32 8.55
C ARG A 672 8.44 26.09 8.55
N PRO A 673 8.98 24.90 8.22
CA PRO A 673 8.23 23.67 8.40
C PRO A 673 7.85 23.49 9.86
N ARG A 674 6.76 22.74 10.10
CA ARG A 674 6.36 22.39 11.47
C ARG A 674 7.49 21.58 12.13
N ALA A 675 7.90 22.03 13.31
CA ALA A 675 8.86 21.30 14.11
C ALA A 675 8.22 20.03 14.67
N SER A 676 8.86 18.88 14.48
CA SER A 676 8.38 17.60 15.02
C SER A 676 9.55 16.65 15.21
N ARG A 677 9.91 16.40 16.48
CA ARG A 677 11.02 15.50 16.83
C ARG A 677 10.76 14.08 16.36
N LEU A 678 9.50 13.63 16.45
CA LEU A 678 9.13 12.29 16.00
C LEU A 678 9.24 12.18 14.48
N ALA A 679 8.77 13.19 13.73
CA ALA A 679 8.90 13.19 12.29
C ALA A 679 10.38 13.20 11.86
N ASP A 680 11.22 14.04 12.47
CA ASP A 680 12.67 14.06 12.22
C ASP A 680 13.32 12.69 12.48
N LEU A 681 12.92 12.02 13.56
CA LEU A 681 13.43 10.71 13.96
C LEU A 681 13.02 9.61 12.97
N ILE A 682 11.74 9.58 12.58
CA ILE A 682 11.21 8.62 11.59
C ILE A 682 11.83 8.87 10.22
N ASP A 683 11.79 10.11 9.73
CA ASP A 683 12.29 10.48 8.41
C ASP A 683 13.81 10.20 8.29
N GLY A 684 14.57 10.47 9.36
CA GLY A 684 15.99 10.14 9.43
C GLY A 684 16.28 8.65 9.37
N ASP A 685 15.44 7.80 9.99
CA ASP A 685 15.58 6.35 9.93
C ASP A 685 15.11 5.76 8.59
N VAL A 686 14.06 6.33 8.00
CA VAL A 686 13.63 6.02 6.62
C VAL A 686 14.76 6.32 5.63
N LEU A 687 15.41 7.48 5.75
CA LEU A 687 16.53 7.87 4.90
C LEU A 687 17.72 6.91 5.05
N LYS A 688 18.07 6.51 6.27
CA LYS A 688 19.13 5.51 6.52
C LYS A 688 18.80 4.14 5.96
N GLY A 689 17.54 3.72 6.03
CA GLY A 689 17.07 2.47 5.46
C GLY A 689 17.15 2.45 3.93
N ALA A 690 16.87 3.58 3.27
CA ALA A 690 16.99 3.72 1.81
C ALA A 690 18.44 3.76 1.31
N ALA A 691 19.40 4.09 2.17
CA ALA A 691 20.83 4.12 1.84
C ALA A 691 21.52 2.75 1.94
N ARG A 692 20.83 1.71 2.44
CA ARG A 692 21.29 0.32 2.51
C ARG A 692 20.72 -0.46 1.34
#